data_AF-A0AAX4P1W4-F1
#
_entry.id   AF-A0AAX4P1W4-F1
#
_cell.length_a   1.000
_cell.length_b   1.000
_cell.length_c   1.000
_cell.angle_alpha   90.00
_cell.angle_beta   90.00
_cell.angle_gamma   90.00
#
_symmetry.space_group_name_H-M   'P 1'
#
loop_
_entity.id
_entity.type
_entity.pdbx_description
1 polymer ?
#
loop_
_entity_poly.entity_id
_entity_poly.type
_entity_poly.pdbx_seq_one_letter_code
_entity_poly.pdbx_strand_id
1 'polypeptide(L)'
;MKRSVSSGMVPTLKKDFSSMSLVGLAATSNRNTAKVHKLCVVLLFVFALTQAFSCTYYNACGIQKSPDFDRSFFGGKVTLKSEARLLVESFSFSQDDAPDRASRQTQRSNNQSKRIPKIIHQTYGSQALSSKLRYFVQSWRELNPGWEIRFYDDEACLNFVKQHFPEYLEAYVTLPKSVERSDFFRYMIIYKYGGVYTDIDTECRTPLDEVLLPTDTMVVGWEYESESQLSALDHHYVRQNQVLQWTFMAAPGHPALREVCDFIKNHATTKFSDNNNRDTLEKTGPGIFTDVVLRHSKLHPPFDVNDEELWPVRFLPWVGLGAHPSNKEGVRSDSSDVKVLHHLMGGWKKHFVCWSNCDRRRGSLLGNWGSSKVGGQTGFKSDLHLSSSSEKSELLTEYVERSLFPVSANFKPTFEISVRRKGTELEAGTQDVSDDLFKYGRWQAGLGPAETPTVVDALVGSLGGKKRSVKLLDIGAGLGFFSLAAAARGHDVESFEVSEDSLEAFESSTSRNGFQDFVKIHRVALCDKTENVTYRLPRDADMAETQSLLHGYPSAEAGRRAKEGAEAGRGGDGGSTVDVRYTRLADAVSLNKTVGAVRISVGGWEGAVIEGGMGLFSHETNYPSIILVEMNHRASLEAGMSSPVEVLFRLYNLGYVKISHAGPICRRRWKKQRGFLLPFSSARSRPQAPGHSTWCSLNPEDFGAFTQDAESRVAENVLFYKPRDWSNDKQLLHGEGSSEIGPEVVREGEKAGSLSR
;
A
#
# COMPACT_ATOMS: atom_id res chain seq x y z
N MET A 1 50.82 14.64 -52.83
CA MET A 1 51.02 16.05 -53.28
C MET A 1 50.13 16.93 -52.39
N LYS A 2 50.62 18.02 -51.76
CA LYS A 2 50.54 19.44 -52.25
C LYS A 2 49.13 19.77 -52.80
N ARG A 3 48.34 20.76 -52.31
CA ARG A 3 48.54 22.03 -51.53
C ARG A 3 47.28 22.31 -50.66
N SER A 4 47.34 22.77 -49.39
CA SER A 4 47.36 24.17 -48.86
C SER A 4 46.28 25.10 -49.46
N VAL A 5 45.42 25.83 -48.71
CA VAL A 5 45.59 26.97 -47.75
C VAL A 5 44.18 27.27 -47.17
N SER A 6 43.84 27.81 -45.98
CA SER A 6 44.39 28.09 -44.61
C SER A 6 43.17 28.50 -43.72
N SER A 7 43.13 29.19 -42.56
CA SER A 7 44.02 29.80 -41.53
C SER A 7 43.18 30.09 -40.24
N GLY A 8 43.76 30.64 -39.15
CA GLY A 8 43.02 31.19 -37.99
C GLY A 8 43.67 30.93 -36.60
N MET A 9 44.00 31.98 -35.85
CA MET A 9 44.67 31.94 -34.52
C MET A 9 43.69 32.39 -33.41
N VAL A 10 43.59 31.78 -32.22
CA VAL A 10 44.56 31.68 -31.09
C VAL A 10 44.84 33.08 -30.49
N PRO A 11 44.47 33.33 -29.20
CA PRO A 11 45.37 32.95 -28.10
C PRO A 11 44.72 32.38 -26.81
N THR A 12 45.54 31.63 -26.08
CA THR A 12 45.30 31.12 -24.71
C THR A 12 45.97 31.98 -23.65
N LEU A 13 45.47 31.96 -22.40
CA LEU A 13 46.20 32.44 -21.22
C LEU A 13 46.13 31.43 -20.07
N LYS A 14 47.30 31.00 -19.58
CA LYS A 14 47.49 30.38 -18.26
C LYS A 14 48.12 31.41 -17.31
N LYS A 15 47.84 31.30 -16.01
CA LYS A 15 48.78 31.72 -14.96
C LYS A 15 48.49 30.95 -13.67
N ASP A 16 49.47 30.16 -13.24
CA ASP A 16 49.58 29.65 -11.88
C ASP A 16 50.03 30.77 -10.94
N PHE A 17 49.75 30.64 -9.64
CA PHE A 17 50.63 31.14 -8.58
C PHE A 17 50.36 30.41 -7.26
N SER A 18 51.43 30.12 -6.52
CA SER A 18 51.38 29.34 -5.27
C SER A 18 51.88 30.15 -4.07
N SER A 19 51.45 29.73 -2.87
CA SER A 19 52.17 29.80 -1.60
C SER A 19 52.78 31.14 -1.14
N MET A 20 52.30 31.65 0.00
CA MET A 20 53.18 32.21 1.03
C MET A 20 52.56 32.09 2.43
N SER A 21 53.37 32.23 3.48
CA SER A 21 52.96 32.01 4.88
C SER A 21 53.82 32.81 5.87
N LEU A 22 53.49 32.68 7.16
CA LEU A 22 54.25 33.02 8.37
C LEU A 22 54.23 34.46 8.94
N VAL A 23 54.20 34.48 10.29
CA VAL A 23 54.35 35.59 11.27
C VAL A 23 53.28 36.70 11.21
N GLY A 24 52.70 37.19 12.33
CA GLY A 24 52.78 36.77 13.73
C GLY A 24 53.12 37.91 14.70
N LEU A 25 52.11 38.50 15.36
CA LEU A 25 52.29 39.51 16.41
C LEU A 25 51.19 39.35 17.48
N ALA A 26 51.57 39.44 18.75
CA ALA A 26 50.68 39.23 19.89
C ALA A 26 50.45 40.55 20.66
N ALA A 27 49.19 40.80 21.04
CA ALA A 27 48.82 41.84 21.98
C ALA A 27 47.74 41.30 22.93
N THR A 28 47.92 41.52 24.23
CA THR A 28 47.09 40.92 25.30
C THR A 28 46.03 41.89 25.79
N SER A 29 44.74 41.54 25.66
CA SER A 29 43.68 42.18 26.45
C SER A 29 42.47 41.26 26.72
N ASN A 30 42.19 41.09 28.02
CA ASN A 30 40.95 40.71 28.68
C ASN A 30 39.92 39.81 27.95
N ARG A 31 39.81 38.52 28.34
CA ARG A 31 38.88 37.54 27.75
C ARG A 31 37.39 37.74 28.09
N ASN A 32 37.03 38.59 29.06
CA ASN A 32 35.63 38.70 29.51
C ASN A 32 34.78 39.68 28.70
N THR A 33 35.34 40.80 28.22
CA THR A 33 34.61 41.80 27.43
C THR A 33 34.15 41.26 26.07
N ALA A 34 34.97 40.42 25.43
CA ALA A 34 34.66 39.80 24.13
C ALA A 34 33.48 38.82 24.18
N LYS A 35 33.19 38.19 25.34
CA LYS A 35 32.02 37.32 25.50
C LYS A 35 30.72 38.13 25.60
N VAL A 36 30.72 39.21 26.38
CA VAL A 36 29.55 40.10 26.53
C VAL A 36 29.17 40.73 25.18
N HIS A 37 30.15 41.25 24.43
CA HIS A 37 29.89 41.83 23.11
C HIS A 37 29.27 40.81 22.13
N LYS A 38 29.76 39.57 22.09
CA LYS A 38 29.18 38.52 21.23
C LYS A 38 27.75 38.15 21.65
N LEU A 39 27.45 38.12 22.96
CA LEU A 39 26.09 37.83 23.45
C LEU A 39 25.11 38.96 23.08
N CYS A 40 25.51 40.23 23.26
CA CYS A 40 24.68 41.37 22.89
C CYS A 40 24.41 41.45 21.38
N VAL A 41 25.41 41.17 20.54
CA VAL A 41 25.23 41.13 19.07
C VAL A 41 24.27 40.01 18.65
N VAL A 42 24.35 38.82 19.25
CA VAL A 42 23.41 37.73 18.97
C VAL A 42 21.98 38.08 19.42
N LEU A 43 21.82 38.66 20.61
CA LEU A 43 20.51 39.09 21.11
C LEU A 43 19.88 40.19 20.24
N LEU A 44 20.66 41.17 19.79
CA LEU A 44 20.19 42.18 18.84
C LEU A 44 19.79 41.56 17.48
N PHE A 45 20.51 40.55 17.00
CA PHE A 45 20.16 39.84 15.77
C PHE A 45 18.84 39.06 15.90
N VAL A 46 18.63 38.39 17.03
CA VAL A 46 17.37 37.68 17.34
C VAL A 46 16.20 38.66 17.49
N PHE A 47 16.41 39.83 18.09
CA PHE A 47 15.39 40.87 18.22
C PHE A 47 15.02 41.49 16.86
N ALA A 48 16.01 41.73 16.00
CA ALA A 48 15.78 42.20 14.63
C ALA A 48 15.03 41.16 13.78
N LEU A 49 15.38 39.87 13.88
CA LEU A 49 14.70 38.79 13.16
C LEU A 49 13.25 38.60 13.63
N THR A 50 12.96 38.71 14.93
CA THR A 50 11.59 38.60 15.46
C THR A 50 10.71 39.80 15.10
N GLN A 51 11.26 41.01 15.04
CA GLN A 51 10.53 42.16 14.47
C GLN A 51 10.30 42.03 12.96
N ALA A 52 11.28 41.54 12.20
CA ALA A 52 11.15 41.32 10.77
C ALA A 52 10.04 40.31 10.43
N PHE A 53 10.00 39.17 11.14
CA PHE A 53 8.95 38.15 10.97
C PHE A 53 7.55 38.67 11.31
N SER A 54 7.41 39.53 12.32
CA SER A 54 6.13 40.16 12.66
C SER A 54 5.63 41.05 11.51
N CYS A 55 6.50 41.87 10.91
CA CYS A 55 6.14 42.77 9.82
C CYS A 55 5.78 42.05 8.50
N THR A 56 6.36 40.89 8.20
CA THR A 56 5.91 40.08 7.05
C THR A 56 4.60 39.34 7.33
N TYR A 57 4.40 38.84 8.55
CA TYR A 57 3.17 38.11 8.91
C TYR A 57 1.93 39.02 8.82
N TYR A 58 1.98 40.23 9.38
CA TYR A 58 0.84 41.15 9.35
C TYR A 58 0.48 41.67 7.96
N ASN A 59 1.44 41.79 7.03
CA ASN A 59 1.16 42.17 5.64
C ASN A 59 0.62 41.01 4.78
N ALA A 60 0.84 39.75 5.18
CA ALA A 60 0.39 38.58 4.44
C ALA A 60 -1.09 38.22 4.66
N CYS A 61 -1.70 38.64 5.78
CA CYS A 61 -3.05 38.21 6.17
C CYS A 61 -4.17 39.23 5.89
N GLY A 62 -3.88 40.45 5.41
CA GLY A 62 -4.88 41.40 4.92
C GLY A 62 -5.91 41.93 5.94
N ILE A 63 -5.64 41.81 7.25
CA ILE A 63 -6.59 42.19 8.30
C ILE A 63 -6.61 43.70 8.51
N GLN A 64 -7.71 44.36 8.14
CA GLN A 64 -7.97 45.75 8.55
C GLN A 64 -8.28 45.84 10.04
N LYS A 65 -7.79 46.91 10.70
CA LYS A 65 -8.10 47.20 12.10
C LYS A 65 -9.46 47.90 12.22
N SER A 66 -10.21 47.54 13.26
CA SER A 66 -10.98 48.51 14.05
C SER A 66 -10.41 48.54 15.48
N PRO A 67 -10.45 49.70 16.18
CA PRO A 67 -10.19 49.76 17.61
C PRO A 67 -11.46 49.44 18.40
N ASP A 68 -11.32 48.79 19.54
CA ASP A 68 -11.42 49.49 20.82
C ASP A 68 -10.83 48.64 21.95
N PHE A 69 -10.34 49.30 23.00
CA PHE A 69 -9.54 48.70 24.06
C PHE A 69 -9.78 49.44 25.37
N ASP A 70 -10.53 48.83 26.29
CA ASP A 70 -10.74 49.36 27.64
C ASP A 70 -10.20 48.39 28.71
N ARG A 71 -9.81 48.94 29.86
CA ARG A 71 -9.09 48.27 30.95
C ARG A 71 -9.76 48.52 32.30
N SER A 72 -10.62 47.60 32.72
CA SER A 72 -11.12 47.52 34.10
C SER A 72 -11.54 46.07 34.43
N PHE A 73 -11.47 45.56 35.66
CA PHE A 73 -10.76 46.01 36.86
C PHE A 73 -10.34 44.79 37.73
N PHE A 74 -9.77 45.00 38.92
CA PHE A 74 -9.27 43.93 39.79
C PHE A 74 -10.35 43.09 40.51
N GLY A 75 -10.19 41.76 40.47
CA GLY A 75 -10.17 40.88 41.65
C GLY A 75 -11.49 40.43 42.32
N GLY A 76 -11.56 39.15 42.72
CA GLY A 76 -12.61 38.61 43.60
C GLY A 76 -12.50 37.10 43.88
N LYS A 77 -12.57 36.71 45.16
CA LYS A 77 -12.75 35.31 45.63
C LYS A 77 -14.07 35.20 46.39
N VAL A 78 -14.94 34.24 46.04
CA VAL A 78 -15.94 33.53 46.89
C VAL A 78 -16.22 32.20 46.15
N THR A 79 -15.89 30.98 46.60
CA THR A 79 -16.32 30.17 47.78
C THR A 79 -17.71 29.52 47.62
N LEU A 80 -17.78 28.19 47.76
CA LEU A 80 -18.99 27.34 47.62
C LEU A 80 -19.63 26.99 48.97
N LYS A 81 -20.98 26.98 49.04
CA LYS A 81 -21.92 26.34 50.01
C LYS A 81 -23.35 26.89 49.76
N SER A 82 -24.48 26.27 50.11
CA SER A 82 -24.88 24.87 50.37
C SER A 82 -26.41 24.80 50.63
N GLU A 83 -26.99 23.59 50.79
CA GLU A 83 -28.39 23.31 51.20
C GLU A 83 -29.47 23.61 50.12
N ALA A 84 -30.70 23.08 50.12
CA ALA A 84 -31.48 22.22 51.04
C ALA A 84 -32.45 21.34 50.18
N ARG A 85 -33.33 20.42 50.64
CA ARG A 85 -33.44 19.42 51.72
C ARG A 85 -34.94 18.99 51.77
N LEU A 86 -35.24 17.71 51.50
CA LEU A 86 -36.47 16.95 51.86
C LEU A 86 -37.88 17.41 51.42
N LEU A 87 -38.64 16.47 50.84
CA LEU A 87 -39.96 16.01 51.34
C LEU A 87 -40.25 14.58 50.80
N VAL A 88 -41.21 13.85 51.38
CA VAL A 88 -41.54 12.43 51.10
C VAL A 88 -43.04 12.19 51.31
N GLU A 89 -43.75 11.51 50.39
CA GLU A 89 -45.02 10.84 50.73
C GLU A 89 -45.48 9.72 49.75
N SER A 90 -46.06 8.66 50.33
CA SER A 90 -47.00 7.62 49.82
C SER A 90 -46.99 7.06 48.38
N PHE A 91 -46.64 5.76 48.28
CA PHE A 91 -47.31 4.65 47.56
C PHE A 91 -48.29 4.90 46.38
N SER A 92 -48.02 4.23 45.24
CA SER A 92 -48.82 3.07 44.74
C SER A 92 -48.18 2.44 43.48
N PHE A 93 -48.74 1.37 42.91
CA PHE A 93 -48.07 0.46 41.96
C PHE A 93 -48.88 0.25 40.67
N SER A 94 -48.25 0.45 39.50
CA SER A 94 -48.66 -0.09 38.19
C SER A 94 -47.48 -0.10 37.22
N GLN A 95 -47.61 -0.84 36.11
CA GLN A 95 -46.52 -1.21 35.19
C GLN A 95 -46.21 -0.17 34.09
N ASP A 96 -45.18 -0.53 33.31
CA ASP A 96 -44.80 -0.04 31.96
C ASP A 96 -43.92 1.22 31.88
N ASP A 97 -42.61 1.01 31.76
CA ASP A 97 -41.68 1.99 31.18
C ASP A 97 -40.46 1.30 30.49
N ALA A 98 -39.76 2.05 29.63
CA ALA A 98 -38.81 1.52 28.63
C ALA A 98 -37.42 1.14 29.19
N PRO A 99 -36.65 0.24 28.52
CA PRO A 99 -35.30 -0.14 28.96
C PRO A 99 -34.32 1.04 29.00
N ASP A 100 -33.76 1.25 30.19
CA ASP A 100 -33.10 2.47 30.64
C ASP A 100 -31.89 2.93 29.79
N ARG A 101 -31.84 4.25 29.60
CA ARG A 101 -30.74 5.05 29.03
C ARG A 101 -29.39 4.81 29.73
N ALA A 102 -29.38 4.39 31.00
CA ALA A 102 -28.19 4.00 31.74
C ALA A 102 -27.38 2.87 31.05
N SER A 103 -28.06 1.90 30.42
CA SER A 103 -27.42 0.77 29.70
C SER A 103 -26.43 1.25 28.62
N ARG A 104 -26.76 2.36 27.94
CA ARG A 104 -25.95 2.94 26.86
C ARG A 104 -24.71 3.71 27.36
N GLN A 105 -24.60 3.99 28.67
CA GLN A 105 -23.36 4.49 29.25
C GLN A 105 -22.40 3.35 29.57
N THR A 106 -22.89 2.21 30.08
CA THR A 106 -22.05 1.03 30.37
C THR A 106 -21.46 0.41 29.09
N GLN A 107 -22.21 0.38 27.98
CA GLN A 107 -21.70 -0.09 26.69
C GLN A 107 -20.53 0.76 26.13
N ARG A 108 -20.35 2.01 26.60
CA ARG A 108 -19.24 2.87 26.14
C ARG A 108 -17.90 2.58 26.81
N SER A 109 -17.85 1.81 27.92
CA SER A 109 -16.57 1.50 28.59
C SER A 109 -15.87 0.26 28.03
N ASN A 110 -16.59 -0.77 27.56
CA ASN A 110 -15.96 -1.96 26.96
C ASN A 110 -15.13 -1.59 25.73
N ASN A 111 -15.70 -0.78 24.83
CA ASN A 111 -15.12 -0.43 23.53
C ASN A 111 -13.94 0.57 23.61
N GLN A 112 -13.26 0.68 24.76
CA GLN A 112 -11.92 1.27 24.89
C GLN A 112 -10.81 0.21 25.05
N SER A 113 -11.12 -1.02 25.51
CA SER A 113 -10.11 -2.04 25.82
C SER A 113 -9.39 -2.58 24.59
N LYS A 114 -10.12 -2.73 23.47
CA LYS A 114 -9.62 -3.26 22.18
C LYS A 114 -8.88 -2.24 21.31
N ARG A 115 -8.56 -1.03 21.80
CA ARG A 115 -7.85 -0.01 21.03
C ARG A 115 -6.35 -0.03 21.31
N ILE A 116 -5.54 0.29 20.32
CA ILE A 116 -4.09 0.53 20.51
C ILE A 116 -3.90 1.85 21.29
N PRO A 117 -3.39 1.83 22.53
CA PRO A 117 -3.14 3.05 23.31
C PRO A 117 -1.90 3.81 22.81
N LYS A 118 -1.80 5.09 23.17
CA LYS A 118 -0.71 5.99 22.72
C LYS A 118 0.60 5.80 23.47
N ILE A 119 1.16 4.58 23.43
CA ILE A 119 2.42 4.21 24.07
C ILE A 119 3.35 3.56 23.05
N ILE A 120 4.63 3.94 23.06
CA ILE A 120 5.72 3.35 22.28
C ILE A 120 6.68 2.65 23.26
N HIS A 121 7.08 1.44 22.93
CA HIS A 121 7.98 0.59 23.71
C HIS A 121 9.23 0.25 22.90
N GLN A 122 10.41 0.54 23.46
CA GLN A 122 11.71 0.22 22.85
C GLN A 122 12.62 -0.49 23.87
N THR A 123 13.46 -1.42 23.41
CA THR A 123 14.42 -2.14 24.27
C THR A 123 15.85 -2.02 23.78
N TYR A 124 16.81 -1.91 24.72
CA TYR A 124 18.24 -2.04 24.43
C TYR A 124 18.99 -2.32 25.74
N GLY A 125 19.96 -3.25 25.74
CA GLY A 125 20.56 -3.81 26.96
C GLY A 125 21.36 -2.88 27.89
N SER A 126 21.29 -1.56 27.70
CA SER A 126 21.63 -0.57 28.73
C SER A 126 21.02 0.80 28.40
N GLN A 127 20.89 1.67 29.40
CA GLN A 127 20.56 3.09 29.22
C GLN A 127 21.59 3.88 28.35
N ALA A 128 22.77 3.33 28.11
CA ALA A 128 23.88 3.99 27.44
C ALA A 128 23.77 3.94 25.89
N LEU A 129 22.75 4.61 25.34
CA LEU A 129 22.54 4.71 23.89
C LEU A 129 23.73 5.40 23.18
N SER A 130 24.01 4.99 21.94
CA SER A 130 24.93 5.71 21.05
C SER A 130 24.28 6.99 20.49
N SER A 131 25.07 7.86 19.86
CA SER A 131 24.55 9.04 19.15
C SER A 131 23.59 8.67 18.02
N LYS A 132 23.86 7.59 17.27
CA LYS A 132 22.98 7.13 16.18
C LYS A 132 21.67 6.53 16.72
N LEU A 133 21.71 5.77 17.82
CA LEU A 133 20.49 5.27 18.46
C LEU A 133 19.65 6.42 19.07
N ARG A 134 20.27 7.45 19.66
CA ARG A 134 19.55 8.64 20.13
C ARG A 134 18.81 9.37 19.00
N TYR A 135 19.39 9.46 17.81
CA TYR A 135 18.73 10.06 16.65
C TYR A 135 17.44 9.28 16.26
N PHE A 136 17.49 7.95 16.30
CA PHE A 136 16.33 7.11 16.01
C PHE A 136 15.21 7.25 17.05
N VAL A 137 15.53 7.12 18.35
CA VAL A 137 14.58 7.39 19.45
C VAL A 137 13.97 8.80 19.34
N GLN A 138 14.77 9.79 18.92
CA GLN A 138 14.29 11.15 18.74
C GLN A 138 13.34 11.30 17.53
N SER A 139 13.55 10.58 16.43
CA SER A 139 12.59 10.58 15.30
C SER A 139 11.18 10.13 15.71
N TRP A 140 11.10 9.09 16.56
CA TRP A 140 9.83 8.64 17.15
C TRP A 140 9.20 9.72 18.05
N ARG A 141 10.01 10.42 18.86
CA ARG A 141 9.52 11.53 19.72
C ARG A 141 9.02 12.73 18.94
N GLU A 142 9.69 13.10 17.86
CA GLU A 142 9.38 14.31 17.08
C GLU A 142 8.14 14.13 16.19
N LEU A 143 7.94 12.94 15.61
CA LEU A 143 6.76 12.65 14.78
C LEU A 143 5.51 12.24 15.58
N ASN A 144 5.63 11.92 16.87
CA ASN A 144 4.52 11.43 17.69
C ASN A 144 4.29 12.29 18.96
N PRO A 145 4.05 13.60 18.84
CA PRO A 145 3.76 14.46 19.99
C PRO A 145 2.49 13.97 20.72
N GLY A 146 2.61 13.76 22.03
CA GLY A 146 1.52 13.23 22.86
C GLY A 146 1.47 11.70 22.96
N TRP A 147 2.39 10.97 22.34
CA TRP A 147 2.63 9.55 22.65
C TRP A 147 3.62 9.42 23.82
N GLU A 148 3.36 8.47 24.73
CA GLU A 148 4.31 8.12 25.78
C GLU A 148 5.40 7.21 25.20
N ILE A 149 6.69 7.51 25.44
CA ILE A 149 7.80 6.63 25.02
C ILE A 149 8.44 6.01 26.26
N ARG A 150 8.32 4.69 26.41
CA ARG A 150 8.97 3.89 27.45
C ARG A 150 10.15 3.13 26.87
N PHE A 151 11.29 3.24 27.55
CA PHE A 151 12.53 2.54 27.23
C PHE A 151 12.87 1.55 28.35
N TYR A 152 13.29 0.34 27.98
CA TYR A 152 13.67 -0.71 28.93
C TYR A 152 15.06 -1.28 28.59
N ASP A 153 15.88 -1.49 29.62
CA ASP A 153 17.10 -2.30 29.55
C ASP A 153 16.87 -3.72 30.07
N ASP A 154 17.90 -4.56 30.04
CA ASP A 154 17.80 -5.98 30.43
C ASP A 154 17.31 -6.17 31.88
N GLU A 155 17.63 -5.24 32.80
CA GLU A 155 17.15 -5.27 34.18
C GLU A 155 15.68 -4.86 34.26
N ALA A 156 15.28 -3.76 33.61
CA ALA A 156 13.89 -3.33 33.55
C ALA A 156 12.99 -4.40 32.89
N CYS A 157 13.48 -5.07 31.84
CA CYS A 157 12.78 -6.17 31.20
C CYS A 157 12.60 -7.36 32.15
N LEU A 158 13.67 -7.80 32.82
CA LEU A 158 13.60 -8.91 33.78
C LEU A 158 12.67 -8.59 34.97
N ASN A 159 12.72 -7.37 35.49
CA ASN A 159 11.87 -6.96 36.61
C ASN A 159 10.40 -6.82 36.22
N PHE A 160 10.11 -6.35 34.99
CA PHE A 160 8.76 -6.38 34.42
C PHE A 160 8.19 -7.81 34.34
N VAL A 161 8.98 -8.78 33.84
CA VAL A 161 8.53 -10.18 33.75
C VAL A 161 8.27 -10.76 35.15
N LYS A 162 9.17 -10.57 36.12
CA LYS A 162 8.95 -10.98 37.52
C LYS A 162 7.66 -10.41 38.13
N GLN A 163 7.32 -9.16 37.80
CA GLN A 163 6.19 -8.44 38.41
C GLN A 163 4.85 -8.75 37.75
N HIS A 164 4.83 -8.97 36.43
CA HIS A 164 3.58 -9.05 35.65
C HIS A 164 3.30 -10.40 35.00
N PHE A 165 4.32 -11.23 34.83
CA PHE A 165 4.23 -12.57 34.21
C PHE A 165 5.16 -13.60 34.89
N PRO A 166 5.01 -13.84 36.22
CA PRO A 166 5.79 -14.86 36.92
C PRO A 166 5.64 -16.26 36.27
N GLU A 167 4.51 -16.55 35.62
CA GLU A 167 4.26 -17.77 34.85
C GLU A 167 5.08 -17.92 33.56
N TYR A 168 5.77 -16.86 33.12
CA TYR A 168 6.71 -16.85 32.00
C TYR A 168 8.18 -16.66 32.43
N LEU A 169 8.43 -16.37 33.71
CA LEU A 169 9.77 -16.03 34.22
C LEU A 169 10.80 -17.13 34.02
N GLU A 170 10.45 -18.39 34.28
CA GLU A 170 11.36 -19.54 34.13
C GLU A 170 11.82 -19.68 32.67
N ALA A 171 10.89 -19.71 31.73
CA ALA A 171 11.20 -19.71 30.30
C ALA A 171 12.04 -18.50 29.90
N TYR A 172 11.71 -17.29 30.37
CA TYR A 172 12.44 -16.06 30.08
C TYR A 172 13.90 -16.10 30.52
N VAL A 173 14.21 -16.65 31.71
CA VAL A 173 15.61 -16.78 32.16
C VAL A 173 16.34 -17.97 31.54
N THR A 174 15.62 -18.99 31.07
CA THR A 174 16.19 -20.16 30.40
C THR A 174 16.54 -19.93 28.92
N LEU A 175 15.86 -19.00 28.23
CA LEU A 175 16.21 -18.61 26.85
C LEU A 175 17.68 -18.12 26.78
N PRO A 176 18.59 -18.81 26.06
CA PRO A 176 20.02 -18.55 26.17
C PRO A 176 20.45 -17.19 25.59
N LYS A 177 19.86 -16.75 24.47
CA LYS A 177 20.31 -15.55 23.75
C LYS A 177 19.54 -14.31 24.25
N SER A 178 20.22 -13.16 24.36
CA SER A 178 19.56 -11.90 24.73
C SER A 178 18.52 -11.44 23.71
N VAL A 179 18.70 -11.78 22.43
CA VAL A 179 17.68 -11.54 21.38
C VAL A 179 16.42 -12.37 21.62
N GLU A 180 16.53 -13.65 21.99
CA GLU A 180 15.36 -14.49 22.31
C GLU A 180 14.58 -13.91 23.49
N ARG A 181 15.27 -13.30 24.46
CA ARG A 181 14.65 -12.60 25.60
C ARG A 181 14.00 -11.26 25.20
N SER A 182 14.58 -10.49 24.28
CA SER A 182 13.96 -9.28 23.71
C SER A 182 12.73 -9.61 22.85
N ASP A 183 12.78 -10.71 22.11
CA ASP A 183 11.66 -11.26 21.36
C ASP A 183 10.53 -11.69 22.31
N PHE A 184 10.82 -12.44 23.38
CA PHE A 184 9.77 -12.80 24.33
C PHE A 184 9.21 -11.57 25.08
N PHE A 185 10.05 -10.59 25.43
CA PHE A 185 9.62 -9.36 26.10
C PHE A 185 8.66 -8.52 25.25
N ARG A 186 8.88 -8.38 23.92
CA ARG A 186 8.04 -7.50 23.09
C ARG A 186 6.59 -7.99 23.00
N TYR A 187 6.36 -9.30 23.01
CA TYR A 187 5.01 -9.86 23.08
C TYR A 187 4.38 -9.60 24.46
N MET A 188 5.09 -9.85 25.55
CA MET A 188 4.60 -9.62 26.91
C MET A 188 4.27 -8.15 27.20
N ILE A 189 5.12 -7.20 26.76
CA ILE A 189 4.89 -5.77 27.03
C ILE A 189 3.67 -5.23 26.28
N ILE A 190 3.50 -5.61 25.00
CA ILE A 190 2.33 -5.20 24.21
C ILE A 190 1.07 -5.97 24.66
N TYR A 191 1.17 -7.24 25.03
CA TYR A 191 0.04 -7.95 25.64
C TYR A 191 -0.42 -7.28 26.95
N LYS A 192 0.51 -6.73 27.75
CA LYS A 192 0.19 -6.08 29.03
C LYS A 192 -0.36 -4.66 28.91
N TYR A 193 0.27 -3.81 28.10
CA TYR A 193 -0.02 -2.37 28.02
C TYR A 193 -0.56 -1.91 26.67
N GLY A 194 -0.54 -2.77 25.65
CA GLY A 194 -0.80 -2.37 24.27
C GLY A 194 0.24 -1.40 23.73
N GLY A 195 -0.10 -0.75 22.62
CA GLY A 195 0.69 0.31 22.01
C GLY A 195 1.51 -0.21 20.84
N VAL A 196 2.67 0.42 20.60
CA VAL A 196 3.61 0.09 19.54
C VAL A 196 4.90 -0.44 20.16
N TYR A 197 5.33 -1.64 19.77
CA TYR A 197 6.71 -2.05 19.97
C TYR A 197 7.53 -1.64 18.75
N THR A 198 8.75 -1.14 18.95
CA THR A 198 9.68 -0.90 17.85
C THR A 198 11.14 -1.04 18.31
N ASP A 199 11.97 -1.76 17.56
CA ASP A 199 13.38 -1.97 17.88
C ASP A 199 14.17 -0.63 17.87
N ILE A 200 15.23 -0.54 18.67
CA ILE A 200 15.91 0.74 19.00
C ILE A 200 16.63 1.39 17.81
N ASP A 201 16.87 0.64 16.74
CA ASP A 201 17.49 1.04 15.47
C ASP A 201 16.49 1.22 14.33
N THR A 202 15.24 1.53 14.68
CA THR A 202 14.17 1.96 13.75
C THR A 202 14.02 3.48 13.71
N GLU A 203 13.93 4.04 12.51
CA GLU A 203 13.68 5.45 12.25
C GLU A 203 12.21 5.65 11.86
N CYS A 204 11.50 6.51 12.59
CA CYS A 204 10.11 6.88 12.29
C CYS A 204 10.06 7.82 11.08
N ARG A 205 9.13 7.56 10.15
CA ARG A 205 9.00 8.31 8.88
C ARG A 205 7.59 8.86 8.64
N THR A 206 6.60 8.48 9.45
CA THR A 206 5.23 9.00 9.41
C THR A 206 4.63 8.93 10.83
N PRO A 207 3.85 9.94 11.29
CA PRO A 207 3.16 9.89 12.56
C PRO A 207 2.26 8.66 12.70
N LEU A 208 2.24 8.02 13.87
CA LEU A 208 1.39 6.87 14.16
C LEU A 208 -0.11 7.21 14.06
N ASP A 209 -0.48 8.47 14.33
CA ASP A 209 -1.82 9.03 14.14
C ASP A 209 -2.28 9.03 12.66
N GLU A 210 -1.36 8.92 11.69
CA GLU A 210 -1.68 8.73 10.27
C GLU A 210 -1.64 7.26 9.82
N VAL A 211 -0.99 6.40 10.60
CA VAL A 211 -0.80 4.96 10.30
C VAL A 211 -1.90 4.10 10.93
N LEU A 212 -2.42 4.49 12.09
CA LEU A 212 -3.41 3.74 12.88
C LEU A 212 -4.83 4.27 12.70
N LEU A 213 -5.80 3.35 12.76
CA LEU A 213 -7.23 3.62 12.75
C LEU A 213 -7.79 3.53 14.19
N PRO A 214 -8.86 4.28 14.52
CA PRO A 214 -9.53 4.17 15.83
C PRO A 214 -10.14 2.79 16.15
N THR A 215 -10.20 1.90 15.14
CA THR A 215 -10.77 0.54 15.18
C THR A 215 -9.70 -0.56 15.18
N ASP A 216 -8.41 -0.23 15.08
CA ASP A 216 -7.34 -1.24 15.02
C ASP A 216 -7.17 -1.95 16.37
N THR A 217 -7.24 -3.28 16.36
CA THR A 217 -6.90 -4.12 17.53
C THR A 217 -5.50 -4.71 17.44
N MET A 218 -4.99 -4.97 16.22
CA MET A 218 -3.58 -5.22 15.92
C MET A 218 -3.24 -4.72 14.51
N VAL A 219 -2.05 -4.14 14.37
CA VAL A 219 -1.45 -3.76 13.08
C VAL A 219 -0.06 -4.37 13.00
N VAL A 220 0.20 -5.07 11.90
CA VAL A 220 1.49 -5.65 11.56
C VAL A 220 1.92 -5.19 10.17
N GLY A 221 3.13 -5.51 9.75
CA GLY A 221 3.57 -5.31 8.37
C GLY A 221 4.26 -6.55 7.82
N TRP A 222 4.18 -6.73 6.51
CA TRP A 222 4.97 -7.73 5.81
C TRP A 222 6.46 -7.36 5.84
N GLU A 223 7.33 -8.34 6.10
CA GLU A 223 8.80 -8.19 6.11
C GLU A 223 9.42 -8.68 4.80
N TYR A 224 8.86 -9.76 4.23
CA TYR A 224 9.39 -10.42 3.06
C TYR A 224 8.35 -11.35 2.42
N GLU A 225 8.50 -11.56 1.11
CA GLU A 225 7.79 -12.54 0.28
C GLU A 225 8.82 -13.26 -0.57
N SER A 226 8.61 -14.56 -0.83
CA SER A 226 9.53 -15.39 -1.57
C SER A 226 8.85 -16.40 -2.48
N GLU A 227 9.49 -16.68 -3.60
CA GLU A 227 9.00 -17.63 -4.60
C GLU A 227 8.99 -19.09 -4.09
N SER A 228 9.68 -19.42 -3.00
CA SER A 228 9.56 -20.73 -2.33
C SER A 228 10.12 -20.68 -0.90
N GLN A 229 9.80 -21.70 -0.09
CA GLN A 229 10.38 -21.85 1.25
C GLN A 229 11.91 -22.00 1.21
N LEU A 230 12.47 -22.64 0.18
CA LEU A 230 13.92 -22.72 -0.01
C LEU A 230 14.52 -21.33 -0.29
N SER A 231 13.91 -20.55 -1.20
CA SER A 231 14.32 -19.18 -1.47
C SER A 231 14.25 -18.28 -0.22
N ALA A 232 13.21 -18.44 0.61
CA ALA A 232 13.12 -17.70 1.88
C ALA A 232 14.29 -18.03 2.82
N LEU A 233 14.61 -19.31 2.98
CA LEU A 233 15.70 -19.79 3.83
C LEU A 233 17.09 -19.33 3.32
N ASP A 234 17.28 -19.28 1.99
CA ASP A 234 18.49 -18.74 1.35
C ASP A 234 18.66 -17.24 1.61
N HIS A 235 17.56 -16.47 1.63
CA HIS A 235 17.53 -15.05 1.99
C HIS A 235 17.47 -14.80 3.52
N HIS A 236 17.54 -15.87 4.32
CA HIS A 236 17.58 -15.88 5.80
C HIS A 236 16.26 -15.51 6.49
N TYR A 237 15.14 -15.70 5.79
CA TYR A 237 13.77 -15.70 6.32
C TYR A 237 13.33 -17.13 6.68
N VAL A 238 12.31 -17.28 7.51
CA VAL A 238 11.81 -18.59 7.97
C VAL A 238 10.44 -18.97 7.43
N ARG A 239 9.71 -18.04 6.79
CA ARG A 239 8.45 -18.31 6.07
C ARG A 239 8.53 -17.73 4.66
N GLN A 240 7.79 -18.31 3.71
CA GLN A 240 7.69 -17.78 2.34
C GLN A 240 7.24 -16.32 2.36
N ASN A 241 6.12 -16.07 3.04
CA ASN A 241 5.60 -14.74 3.36
C ASN A 241 5.75 -14.56 4.87
N GLN A 242 6.55 -13.58 5.29
CA GLN A 242 6.92 -13.37 6.69
C GLN A 242 6.43 -12.00 7.18
N VAL A 243 5.82 -11.99 8.37
CA VAL A 243 5.39 -10.77 9.08
C VAL A 243 6.52 -10.30 10.01
N LEU A 244 6.82 -9.00 10.03
CA LEU A 244 7.86 -8.47 10.91
C LEU A 244 7.41 -8.32 12.37
N GLN A 245 8.26 -8.80 13.28
CA GLN A 245 8.08 -8.67 14.74
C GLN A 245 8.80 -7.45 15.35
N TRP A 246 9.62 -6.75 14.57
CA TRP A 246 10.52 -5.71 15.09
C TRP A 246 9.89 -4.31 15.10
N THR A 247 8.75 -4.13 14.43
CA THR A 247 7.78 -3.05 14.67
C THR A 247 6.36 -3.60 14.53
N PHE A 248 5.55 -3.58 15.58
CA PHE A 248 4.13 -3.95 15.48
C PHE A 248 3.32 -3.23 16.55
N MET A 249 2.01 -3.18 16.36
CA MET A 249 1.08 -2.48 17.22
C MET A 249 -0.07 -3.39 17.64
N ALA A 250 -0.48 -3.38 18.91
CA ALA A 250 -1.70 -4.05 19.33
C ALA A 250 -2.36 -3.42 20.56
N ALA A 251 -3.63 -3.71 20.74
CA ALA A 251 -4.39 -3.41 21.94
C ALA A 251 -3.97 -4.35 23.10
N PRO A 252 -4.07 -3.90 24.36
CA PRO A 252 -3.78 -4.75 25.51
C PRO A 252 -4.70 -5.97 25.54
N GLY A 253 -4.16 -7.14 25.88
CA GLY A 253 -4.90 -8.39 25.95
C GLY A 253 -5.10 -9.15 24.62
N HIS A 254 -4.54 -8.69 23.50
CA HIS A 254 -4.74 -9.31 22.17
C HIS A 254 -4.38 -10.82 22.15
N PRO A 255 -5.32 -11.74 21.81
CA PRO A 255 -5.13 -13.19 21.98
C PRO A 255 -3.90 -13.78 21.28
N ALA A 256 -3.62 -13.36 20.03
CA ALA A 256 -2.44 -13.82 19.29
C ALA A 256 -1.11 -13.64 20.06
N LEU A 257 -0.95 -12.54 20.81
CA LEU A 257 0.27 -12.29 21.58
C LEU A 257 0.40 -13.22 22.78
N ARG A 258 -0.73 -13.59 23.40
CA ARG A 258 -0.76 -14.61 24.45
C ARG A 258 -0.36 -15.98 23.90
N GLU A 259 -0.90 -16.36 22.74
CA GLU A 259 -0.55 -17.66 22.13
C GLU A 259 0.94 -17.74 21.76
N VAL A 260 1.54 -16.67 21.24
CA VAL A 260 3.00 -16.60 21.03
C VAL A 260 3.77 -16.72 22.37
N CYS A 261 3.31 -16.06 23.44
CA CYS A 261 3.93 -16.19 24.76
C CYS A 261 3.82 -17.61 25.34
N ASP A 262 2.66 -18.24 25.25
CA ASP A 262 2.41 -19.61 25.71
C ASP A 262 3.19 -20.63 24.86
N PHE A 263 3.38 -20.39 23.55
CA PHE A 263 4.29 -21.18 22.70
C PHE A 263 5.75 -21.07 23.17
N ILE A 264 6.27 -19.84 23.34
CA ILE A 264 7.67 -19.61 23.76
C ILE A 264 7.92 -20.25 25.12
N LYS A 265 6.99 -20.10 26.07
CA LYS A 265 7.03 -20.76 27.39
C LYS A 265 7.28 -22.27 27.26
N ASN A 266 6.47 -22.93 26.44
CA ASN A 266 6.49 -24.39 26.31
C ASN A 266 7.68 -24.91 25.48
N HIS A 267 8.42 -24.04 24.79
CA HIS A 267 9.51 -24.41 23.88
C HIS A 267 10.85 -23.70 24.16
N ALA A 268 11.02 -23.05 25.32
CA ALA A 268 12.23 -22.28 25.65
C ALA A 268 13.54 -23.11 25.60
N THR A 269 13.47 -24.39 25.94
CA THR A 269 14.58 -25.36 25.85
C THR A 269 14.60 -26.16 24.53
N THR A 270 13.56 -26.05 23.70
CA THR A 270 13.45 -26.79 22.44
C THR A 270 14.41 -26.22 21.41
N LYS A 271 14.99 -27.10 20.59
CA LYS A 271 15.85 -26.74 19.46
C LYS A 271 15.12 -27.07 18.17
N PHE A 272 14.81 -26.06 17.37
CA PHE A 272 14.07 -26.21 16.11
C PHE A 272 15.01 -26.39 14.91
N SER A 273 16.25 -25.89 15.01
CA SER A 273 17.24 -26.00 13.93
C SER A 273 18.68 -26.08 14.44
N ASP A 274 19.54 -26.78 13.72
CA ASP A 274 20.99 -26.76 13.97
C ASP A 274 21.66 -25.43 13.60
N ASN A 275 21.02 -24.62 12.74
CA ASN A 275 21.43 -23.25 12.49
C ASN A 275 20.95 -22.34 13.63
N ASN A 276 21.88 -21.90 14.49
CA ASN A 276 21.60 -21.07 15.66
C ASN A 276 20.78 -19.78 15.40
N ASN A 277 20.87 -19.20 14.19
CA ASN A 277 20.08 -18.03 13.82
C ASN A 277 18.65 -18.44 13.42
N ARG A 278 18.50 -19.50 12.61
CA ARG A 278 17.19 -20.07 12.26
C ARG A 278 16.44 -20.54 13.52
N ASP A 279 17.13 -21.18 14.46
CA ASP A 279 16.59 -21.59 15.76
C ASP A 279 16.01 -20.43 16.57
N THR A 280 16.64 -19.24 16.56
CA THR A 280 16.05 -18.01 17.12
C THR A 280 14.78 -17.61 16.36
N LEU A 281 14.88 -17.54 15.03
CA LEU A 281 13.82 -17.05 14.15
C LEU A 281 12.54 -17.90 14.21
N GLU A 282 12.66 -19.20 14.45
CA GLU A 282 11.55 -20.14 14.67
C GLU A 282 10.98 -20.04 16.10
N LYS A 283 11.84 -20.05 17.12
CA LYS A 283 11.46 -20.25 18.54
C LYS A 283 10.77 -19.04 19.17
N THR A 284 11.37 -17.87 19.00
CA THR A 284 10.88 -16.58 19.53
C THR A 284 10.64 -15.56 18.44
N GLY A 285 11.28 -15.78 17.30
CA GLY A 285 11.36 -14.86 16.20
C GLY A 285 10.12 -14.82 15.29
N PRO A 286 10.26 -14.22 14.09
CA PRO A 286 9.13 -13.92 13.21
C PRO A 286 8.46 -15.17 12.61
N GLY A 287 9.04 -16.37 12.74
CA GLY A 287 8.41 -17.63 12.32
C GLY A 287 7.13 -17.91 13.09
N ILE A 288 7.22 -18.12 14.41
CA ILE A 288 6.05 -18.33 15.27
C ILE A 288 5.10 -17.11 15.24
N PHE A 289 5.63 -15.88 15.19
CA PHE A 289 4.80 -14.68 15.10
C PHE A 289 3.95 -14.68 13.83
N THR A 290 4.54 -14.98 12.68
CA THR A 290 3.83 -15.10 11.39
C THR A 290 2.75 -16.18 11.45
N ASP A 291 3.08 -17.37 11.94
CA ASP A 291 2.16 -18.52 11.98
C ASP A 291 0.92 -18.24 12.85
N VAL A 292 1.12 -17.66 14.04
CA VAL A 292 0.04 -17.30 14.95
C VAL A 292 -0.80 -16.16 14.40
N VAL A 293 -0.17 -15.07 13.92
CA VAL A 293 -0.87 -13.88 13.41
C VAL A 293 -1.69 -14.19 12.15
N LEU A 294 -1.17 -15.01 11.22
CA LEU A 294 -1.89 -15.38 10.00
C LEU A 294 -3.03 -16.37 10.26
N ARG A 295 -2.89 -17.27 11.24
CA ARG A 295 -4.01 -18.13 11.66
C ARG A 295 -5.09 -17.34 12.41
N HIS A 296 -4.69 -16.46 13.33
CA HIS A 296 -5.58 -15.59 14.08
C HIS A 296 -6.40 -14.68 13.14
N SER A 297 -5.76 -14.06 12.14
CA SER A 297 -6.43 -13.18 11.16
C SER A 297 -7.30 -13.89 10.11
N LYS A 298 -7.24 -15.23 10.02
CA LYS A 298 -8.23 -16.06 9.29
C LYS A 298 -9.49 -16.31 10.12
N LEU A 299 -9.38 -16.32 11.46
CA LEU A 299 -10.50 -16.50 12.40
C LEU A 299 -11.16 -15.16 12.82
N HIS A 300 -10.42 -14.05 12.75
CA HIS A 300 -10.90 -12.71 13.10
C HIS A 300 -10.83 -11.75 11.89
N PRO A 301 -11.86 -11.75 11.01
CA PRO A 301 -11.93 -10.82 9.89
C PRO A 301 -12.32 -9.39 10.36
N PRO A 302 -11.94 -8.33 9.63
CA PRO A 302 -12.06 -6.94 10.10
C PRO A 302 -13.45 -6.29 9.92
N PHE A 303 -14.44 -6.98 9.38
CA PHE A 303 -15.69 -6.34 8.93
C PHE A 303 -16.89 -6.45 9.88
N ASP A 304 -16.98 -7.48 10.73
CA ASP A 304 -18.04 -7.54 11.75
C ASP A 304 -17.66 -6.69 12.97
N VAL A 305 -17.94 -5.39 12.83
CA VAL A 305 -17.66 -4.37 13.85
C VAL A 305 -18.61 -4.41 15.06
N ASN A 306 -19.60 -5.32 15.07
CA ASN A 306 -20.55 -5.48 16.17
C ASN A 306 -20.20 -6.67 17.08
N ASP A 307 -19.36 -7.59 16.62
CA ASP A 307 -18.91 -8.74 17.40
C ASP A 307 -17.84 -8.31 18.43
N GLU A 308 -18.28 -8.16 19.70
CA GLU A 308 -17.38 -7.86 20.83
C GLU A 308 -16.37 -8.97 21.14
N GLU A 309 -16.38 -10.13 20.47
CA GLU A 309 -15.36 -11.18 20.58
C GLU A 309 -14.21 -11.00 19.57
N LEU A 310 -14.41 -10.44 18.38
CA LEU A 310 -13.36 -10.39 17.34
C LEU A 310 -12.16 -9.48 17.65
N TRP A 311 -10.96 -9.97 17.32
CA TRP A 311 -9.69 -9.21 17.41
C TRP A 311 -9.02 -9.14 16.03
N PRO A 312 -9.50 -8.28 15.11
CA PRO A 312 -8.98 -8.22 13.76
C PRO A 312 -7.57 -7.64 13.69
N VAL A 313 -6.77 -8.23 12.78
CA VAL A 313 -5.41 -7.82 12.45
C VAL A 313 -5.40 -7.16 11.07
N ARG A 314 -4.75 -6.00 10.97
CA ARG A 314 -4.57 -5.24 9.74
C ARG A 314 -3.12 -5.34 9.24
N PHE A 315 -2.92 -5.61 7.95
CA PHE A 315 -1.63 -6.03 7.37
C PHE A 315 -1.04 -4.96 6.46
N LEU A 316 -0.20 -4.08 7.02
CA LEU A 316 0.44 -3.03 6.22
C LEU A 316 1.30 -3.65 5.10
N PRO A 317 1.23 -3.09 3.87
CA PRO A 317 2.03 -3.54 2.74
C PRO A 317 3.53 -3.34 3.03
N TRP A 318 4.37 -4.11 2.33
CA TRP A 318 5.81 -4.23 2.63
C TRP A 318 6.54 -2.91 2.83
N VAL A 319 6.31 -1.92 1.96
CA VAL A 319 6.96 -0.60 2.10
C VAL A 319 6.65 0.08 3.43
N GLY A 320 5.47 -0.16 4.00
CA GLY A 320 4.95 0.55 5.16
C GLY A 320 5.84 0.37 6.39
N LEU A 321 6.10 -0.89 6.76
CA LEU A 321 6.93 -1.23 7.91
C LEU A 321 8.16 -2.09 7.57
N GLY A 322 8.31 -2.67 6.38
CA GLY A 322 9.37 -3.63 6.05
C GLY A 322 10.67 -3.05 5.47
N ALA A 323 10.72 -1.76 5.15
CA ALA A 323 11.76 -1.20 4.28
C ALA A 323 13.15 -0.99 4.94
N HIS A 324 14.21 -1.42 4.25
CA HIS A 324 15.60 -1.22 4.65
C HIS A 324 16.29 -0.04 3.93
N PRO A 325 17.11 0.79 4.61
CA PRO A 325 17.77 1.98 4.05
C PRO A 325 18.80 1.72 2.93
N SER A 326 19.09 0.47 2.57
CA SER A 326 19.99 0.15 1.44
C SER A 326 19.29 0.08 0.08
N ASN A 327 17.95 0.12 0.04
CA ASN A 327 17.12 0.00 -1.17
C ASN A 327 17.32 -1.31 -1.97
N LYS A 328 17.98 -2.33 -1.40
CA LYS A 328 18.25 -3.61 -2.10
C LYS A 328 16.99 -4.44 -2.36
N GLU A 329 15.94 -4.16 -1.59
CA GLU A 329 14.58 -4.66 -1.75
C GLU A 329 13.83 -4.02 -2.95
N GLY A 330 14.44 -3.10 -3.69
CA GLY A 330 13.81 -2.37 -4.81
C GLY A 330 12.98 -1.15 -4.36
N VAL A 331 12.56 -1.13 -3.10
CA VAL A 331 11.91 0.02 -2.44
C VAL A 331 12.93 1.13 -2.21
N ARG A 332 12.54 2.39 -2.41
CA ARG A 332 13.35 3.56 -2.03
C ARG A 332 13.05 3.99 -0.60
N SER A 333 14.08 4.08 0.24
CA SER A 333 14.00 4.59 1.61
C SER A 333 13.63 6.08 1.74
N ASP A 334 13.63 6.85 0.65
CA ASP A 334 13.09 8.21 0.60
C ASP A 334 11.65 8.29 0.04
N SER A 335 10.96 7.15 -0.15
CA SER A 335 9.53 7.14 -0.50
C SER A 335 8.65 7.56 0.67
N SER A 336 7.57 8.31 0.37
CA SER A 336 6.50 8.65 1.31
C SER A 336 5.60 7.48 1.71
N ASP A 337 5.69 6.34 1.00
CA ASP A 337 5.00 5.12 1.41
C ASP A 337 5.66 4.46 2.63
N VAL A 338 6.95 4.71 2.88
CA VAL A 338 7.69 4.13 4.01
C VAL A 338 7.34 4.85 5.31
N LYS A 339 6.82 4.11 6.31
CA LYS A 339 6.40 4.63 7.62
C LYS A 339 7.46 4.41 8.69
N VAL A 340 8.27 3.35 8.55
CA VAL A 340 9.42 3.04 9.41
C VAL A 340 10.58 2.50 8.57
N LEU A 341 11.82 2.91 8.87
CA LEU A 341 13.06 2.35 8.30
C LEU A 341 13.86 1.60 9.36
N HIS A 342 14.32 0.39 9.06
CA HIS A 342 15.13 -0.42 9.98
C HIS A 342 16.60 -0.42 9.61
N HIS A 343 17.47 0.08 10.49
CA HIS A 343 18.89 0.27 10.18
C HIS A 343 19.80 -0.95 10.45
N LEU A 344 19.25 -2.09 10.87
CA LEU A 344 19.93 -3.39 11.12
C LEU A 344 21.30 -3.26 11.83
N MET A 345 21.38 -2.40 12.84
CA MET A 345 22.56 -2.18 13.68
C MET A 345 22.72 -3.24 14.78
N GLY A 346 21.67 -4.02 15.06
CA GLY A 346 21.69 -5.18 15.94
C GLY A 346 22.92 -6.08 15.74
N GLY A 347 23.63 -6.38 16.82
CA GLY A 347 24.95 -7.01 16.78
C GLY A 347 25.02 -8.38 16.09
N TRP A 348 23.91 -9.14 16.13
CA TRP A 348 23.83 -10.53 15.72
C TRP A 348 23.78 -10.76 14.20
N LYS A 349 23.16 -9.85 13.41
CA LYS A 349 23.17 -9.93 11.94
C LYS A 349 24.54 -9.56 11.32
N LYS A 350 25.51 -9.05 12.09
CA LYS A 350 26.82 -8.53 11.58
C LYS A 350 27.77 -9.57 11.00
N HIS A 351 27.50 -10.87 11.17
CA HIS A 351 28.32 -11.93 10.58
C HIS A 351 27.98 -12.23 9.11
N PHE A 352 26.91 -11.64 8.54
CA PHE A 352 26.52 -11.86 7.14
C PHE A 352 27.27 -10.98 6.13
N VAL A 353 28.52 -11.35 5.85
CA VAL A 353 29.30 -10.82 4.70
C VAL A 353 28.84 -11.51 3.40
N CYS A 354 27.57 -11.32 3.00
CA CYS A 354 27.14 -11.68 1.63
C CYS A 354 25.91 -10.92 1.05
N TRP A 355 25.49 -9.77 1.60
CA TRP A 355 24.51 -8.89 0.93
C TRP A 355 25.10 -8.16 -0.31
N SER A 356 26.09 -8.73 -1.00
CA SER A 356 26.96 -8.04 -1.97
C SER A 356 27.33 -8.83 -3.24
N ASN A 357 26.95 -10.11 -3.36
CA ASN A 357 27.36 -10.96 -4.48
C ASN A 357 26.21 -11.40 -5.42
N CYS A 358 25.05 -10.72 -5.37
CA CYS A 358 23.92 -10.99 -6.26
C CYS A 358 24.10 -10.43 -7.69
N ASP A 359 25.05 -9.52 -7.91
CA ASP A 359 25.24 -8.82 -9.19
C ASP A 359 26.35 -9.45 -10.06
N ARG A 360 26.05 -10.62 -10.66
CA ARG A 360 26.81 -11.19 -11.78
C ARG A 360 25.92 -11.87 -12.83
N ARG A 361 24.99 -11.12 -13.42
CA ARG A 361 24.36 -11.48 -14.73
C ARG A 361 24.37 -10.30 -15.71
N ARG A 362 25.57 -9.87 -16.11
CA ARG A 362 25.78 -8.99 -17.28
C ARG A 362 26.94 -9.47 -18.15
N GLY A 363 26.61 -9.85 -19.39
CA GLY A 363 27.50 -9.84 -20.56
C GLY A 363 28.68 -10.82 -20.57
N SER A 364 28.49 -11.98 -21.23
CA SER A 364 29.60 -12.73 -21.85
C SER A 364 29.12 -13.55 -23.05
N LEU A 365 28.82 -12.87 -24.16
CA LEU A 365 28.82 -13.51 -25.48
C LEU A 365 30.27 -13.77 -25.88
N LEU A 366 30.77 -15.01 -25.69
CA LEU A 366 31.90 -15.67 -26.37
C LEU A 366 32.37 -16.89 -25.54
N GLY A 367 32.97 -17.88 -26.23
CA GLY A 367 33.73 -18.96 -25.60
C GLY A 367 32.94 -20.25 -25.32
N ASN A 368 33.39 -21.36 -25.91
CA ASN A 368 32.85 -22.71 -25.69
C ASN A 368 33.98 -23.61 -25.12
N TRP A 369 33.61 -24.77 -24.56
CA TRP A 369 34.47 -25.84 -23.98
C TRP A 369 35.15 -25.53 -22.63
N GLY A 370 35.14 -26.51 -21.70
CA GLY A 370 35.93 -26.41 -20.45
C GLY A 370 35.49 -27.24 -19.22
N SER A 371 35.33 -28.56 -19.35
CA SER A 371 35.48 -29.58 -18.28
C SER A 371 34.98 -29.31 -16.83
N SER A 372 33.89 -29.98 -16.48
CA SER A 372 33.71 -30.78 -15.24
C SER A 372 34.27 -30.28 -13.89
N LYS A 373 33.39 -29.72 -13.04
CA LYS A 373 33.27 -30.14 -11.63
C LYS A 373 31.94 -29.69 -11.01
N VAL A 374 30.97 -30.61 -10.93
CA VAL A 374 29.71 -30.38 -10.19
C VAL A 374 29.96 -30.62 -8.71
N GLY A 375 30.11 -29.55 -7.93
CA GLY A 375 30.05 -29.61 -6.47
C GLY A 375 28.60 -29.48 -6.01
N GLY A 376 27.95 -30.58 -5.65
CA GLY A 376 26.54 -30.58 -5.28
C GLY A 376 26.28 -29.90 -3.91
N GLN A 377 25.41 -28.88 -3.88
CA GLN A 377 24.90 -28.30 -2.64
C GLN A 377 23.78 -29.16 -2.03
N THR A 378 24.12 -30.39 -1.65
CA THR A 378 23.22 -31.32 -0.96
C THR A 378 23.30 -31.12 0.56
N GLY A 379 22.67 -30.06 1.08
CA GLY A 379 22.80 -29.67 2.49
C GLY A 379 21.70 -28.79 3.09
N PHE A 380 20.50 -28.72 2.48
CA PHE A 380 19.42 -27.83 2.94
C PHE A 380 18.15 -28.54 3.44
N LYS A 381 18.02 -29.86 3.27
CA LYS A 381 16.81 -30.63 3.64
C LYS A 381 16.83 -31.24 5.05
N SER A 382 17.91 -31.06 5.82
CA SER A 382 18.18 -31.79 7.07
C SER A 382 17.87 -31.03 8.37
N ASP A 383 17.70 -29.71 8.31
CA ASP A 383 18.03 -28.83 9.44
C ASP A 383 16.82 -28.35 10.28
N LEU A 384 15.66 -29.01 10.15
CA LEU A 384 14.41 -28.65 10.84
C LEU A 384 13.91 -29.83 11.67
N HIS A 385 14.05 -29.71 12.99
CA HIS A 385 13.69 -30.75 13.97
C HIS A 385 12.21 -30.66 14.38
N LEU A 386 11.33 -30.74 13.39
CA LEU A 386 9.89 -30.92 13.61
C LEU A 386 9.57 -32.41 13.73
N SER A 387 8.73 -32.78 14.71
CA SER A 387 8.36 -34.18 14.97
C SER A 387 7.73 -34.82 13.72
N SER A 388 8.30 -35.95 13.28
CA SER A 388 8.02 -36.53 11.97
C SER A 388 6.62 -37.12 11.81
N SER A 389 5.74 -36.36 11.16
CA SER A 389 4.65 -36.89 10.33
C SER A 389 4.81 -36.28 8.93
N SER A 390 5.36 -37.05 7.99
CA SER A 390 5.71 -36.57 6.63
C SER A 390 4.53 -35.93 5.91
N GLU A 391 3.34 -36.52 6.07
CA GLU A 391 2.06 -36.02 5.54
C GLU A 391 1.82 -34.56 5.90
N LYS A 392 2.13 -34.12 7.13
CA LYS A 392 1.99 -32.69 7.50
C LYS A 392 2.98 -31.79 6.78
N SER A 393 4.19 -32.26 6.45
CA SER A 393 5.19 -31.44 5.77
C SER A 393 4.84 -31.23 4.30
N GLU A 394 4.32 -32.27 3.62
CA GLU A 394 3.89 -32.16 2.22
C GLU A 394 2.59 -31.37 2.13
N LEU A 395 1.60 -31.66 2.99
CA LEU A 395 0.37 -30.87 3.07
C LEU A 395 0.64 -29.40 3.42
N LEU A 396 1.54 -29.07 4.36
CA LEU A 396 1.90 -27.67 4.64
C LEU A 396 2.60 -26.99 3.46
N THR A 397 3.37 -27.72 2.66
CA THR A 397 4.05 -27.13 1.49
C THR A 397 3.02 -26.81 0.40
N GLU A 398 2.17 -27.77 0.04
CA GLU A 398 1.12 -27.60 -0.97
C GLU A 398 0.05 -26.57 -0.55
N TYR A 399 -0.30 -26.53 0.74
CA TYR A 399 -1.27 -25.57 1.31
C TYR A 399 -0.72 -24.14 1.42
N VAL A 400 0.61 -23.97 1.59
CA VAL A 400 1.25 -22.64 1.57
C VAL A 400 1.39 -22.12 0.14
N GLU A 401 1.73 -22.96 -0.84
CA GLU A 401 1.92 -22.53 -2.23
C GLU A 401 0.65 -22.00 -2.92
N ARG A 402 -0.54 -22.28 -2.37
CA ARG A 402 -1.83 -21.73 -2.83
C ARG A 402 -2.53 -20.81 -1.82
N SER A 403 -1.92 -20.51 -0.67
CA SER A 403 -2.58 -19.68 0.33
C SER A 403 -2.73 -18.22 -0.13
N LEU A 404 -3.94 -17.67 0.01
CA LEU A 404 -4.21 -16.24 -0.04
C LEU A 404 -3.80 -15.57 1.27
N PHE A 405 -3.21 -14.37 1.18
CA PHE A 405 -2.73 -13.57 2.30
C PHE A 405 -3.26 -12.12 2.27
N PRO A 406 -3.60 -11.54 3.44
CA PRO A 406 -4.17 -10.19 3.54
C PRO A 406 -3.11 -9.08 3.41
N VAL A 407 -3.44 -8.01 2.68
CA VAL A 407 -2.68 -6.75 2.58
C VAL A 407 -3.63 -5.54 2.59
N SER A 408 -3.39 -4.58 3.47
CA SER A 408 -4.17 -3.34 3.55
C SER A 408 -3.93 -2.44 2.34
N ALA A 409 -5.02 -2.06 1.66
CA ALA A 409 -5.00 -1.08 0.59
C ALA A 409 -4.56 0.31 1.09
N ASN A 410 -3.59 0.90 0.40
CA ASN A 410 -3.11 2.27 0.58
C ASN A 410 -4.08 3.24 -0.13
N PHE A 411 -5.33 3.22 0.34
CA PHE A 411 -6.49 3.95 -0.16
C PHE A 411 -7.30 4.50 1.03
N LYS A 412 -8.23 5.45 0.77
CA LYS A 412 -9.06 6.06 1.82
C LYS A 412 -10.57 5.99 1.48
N PRO A 413 -11.40 5.36 2.34
CA PRO A 413 -11.01 4.52 3.49
C PRO A 413 -10.24 3.26 3.04
N THR A 414 -9.42 2.69 3.93
CA THR A 414 -8.64 1.48 3.64
C THR A 414 -9.53 0.22 3.72
N PHE A 415 -9.10 -0.84 3.06
CA PHE A 415 -9.75 -2.14 2.96
C PHE A 415 -8.65 -3.21 2.80
N GLU A 416 -8.91 -4.47 3.18
CA GLU A 416 -7.97 -5.57 2.97
C GLU A 416 -8.09 -6.18 1.57
N ILE A 417 -6.98 -6.56 0.96
CA ILE A 417 -6.94 -7.29 -0.31
C ILE A 417 -6.26 -8.63 -0.05
N SER A 418 -6.80 -9.68 -0.66
CA SER A 418 -6.20 -11.02 -0.64
C SER A 418 -5.31 -11.15 -1.87
N VAL A 419 -4.02 -11.42 -1.66
CA VAL A 419 -3.02 -11.64 -2.71
C VAL A 419 -2.40 -13.03 -2.54
N ARG A 420 -2.00 -13.66 -3.64
CA ARG A 420 -1.10 -14.83 -3.61
C ARG A 420 0.36 -14.40 -3.82
N ARG A 421 1.24 -15.39 -3.73
CA ARG A 421 2.69 -15.31 -3.97
C ARG A 421 3.00 -14.59 -5.30
N LYS A 422 3.88 -13.59 -5.27
CA LYS A 422 4.57 -13.01 -6.43
C LYS A 422 4.87 -14.05 -7.52
N GLY A 423 4.51 -13.71 -8.76
CA GLY A 423 4.67 -14.57 -9.93
C GLY A 423 3.67 -15.74 -10.03
N THR A 424 2.55 -15.71 -9.29
CA THR A 424 1.44 -16.69 -9.47
C THR A 424 0.18 -16.12 -10.10
N GLU A 425 0.09 -14.80 -10.30
CA GLU A 425 -1.15 -14.11 -10.70
C GLU A 425 -0.95 -13.21 -11.94
N LEU A 426 -2.02 -12.48 -12.28
CA LEU A 426 -2.17 -11.58 -13.41
C LEU A 426 -0.95 -10.68 -13.67
N GLU A 427 -0.34 -10.81 -14.86
CA GLU A 427 0.45 -9.74 -15.48
C GLU A 427 -0.50 -8.71 -16.12
N ALA A 428 -0.67 -7.55 -15.49
CA ALA A 428 -1.32 -6.41 -16.13
C ALA A 428 -0.33 -5.67 -17.04
N GLY A 429 -0.05 -6.30 -18.20
CA GLY A 429 0.88 -5.80 -19.21
C GLY A 429 2.32 -6.25 -19.00
N THR A 430 3.06 -5.56 -18.12
CA THR A 430 4.41 -5.97 -17.67
C THR A 430 4.59 -5.77 -16.15
N GLN A 431 3.50 -5.72 -15.41
CA GLN A 431 3.47 -5.57 -13.95
C GLN A 431 2.65 -6.72 -13.37
N ASP A 432 3.25 -7.46 -12.44
CA ASP A 432 2.55 -8.38 -11.55
C ASP A 432 1.67 -7.54 -10.59
N VAL A 433 0.35 -7.74 -10.66
CA VAL A 433 -0.61 -6.96 -9.87
C VAL A 433 -0.45 -7.25 -8.37
N SER A 434 -0.16 -8.49 -8.00
CA SER A 434 0.01 -8.89 -6.59
C SER A 434 1.35 -8.42 -6.02
N ASP A 435 2.44 -8.41 -6.81
CA ASP A 435 3.72 -7.81 -6.42
C ASP A 435 3.57 -6.31 -6.08
N ASP A 436 2.85 -5.52 -6.90
CA ASP A 436 2.59 -4.09 -6.61
C ASP A 436 1.65 -3.91 -5.39
N LEU A 437 0.62 -4.74 -5.24
CA LEU A 437 -0.31 -4.67 -4.10
C LEU A 437 0.36 -5.08 -2.78
N PHE A 438 1.06 -6.22 -2.74
CA PHE A 438 1.85 -6.66 -1.58
C PHE A 438 2.87 -5.60 -1.17
N LYS A 439 3.55 -4.99 -2.14
CA LYS A 439 4.59 -4.00 -1.86
C LYS A 439 4.04 -2.67 -1.39
N TYR A 440 3.10 -2.07 -2.11
CA TYR A 440 2.69 -0.67 -1.92
C TYR A 440 1.27 -0.50 -1.37
N GLY A 441 0.46 -1.55 -1.33
CA GLY A 441 -0.98 -1.52 -1.03
C GLY A 441 -1.79 -0.86 -2.15
N ARG A 442 -1.20 -0.62 -3.33
CA ARG A 442 -1.81 0.15 -4.41
C ARG A 442 -1.22 -0.24 -5.76
N TRP A 443 -2.08 -0.45 -6.74
CA TRP A 443 -1.72 -0.82 -8.11
C TRP A 443 -2.36 0.14 -9.13
N GLN A 444 -1.73 0.31 -10.28
CA GLN A 444 -2.29 0.96 -11.47
C GLN A 444 -1.50 0.56 -12.71
N ALA A 445 -2.20 0.28 -13.82
CA ALA A 445 -1.60 -0.26 -15.04
C ALA A 445 -0.57 0.69 -15.67
N GLY A 446 0.60 0.15 -16.03
CA GLY A 446 1.69 0.85 -16.72
C GLY A 446 2.45 1.91 -15.90
N LEU A 447 2.16 2.06 -14.61
CA LEU A 447 2.56 3.24 -13.82
C LEU A 447 3.09 2.90 -12.41
N GLY A 448 4.07 2.00 -12.32
CA GLY A 448 4.85 1.77 -11.09
C GLY A 448 5.95 2.82 -10.84
N PRO A 449 6.25 3.19 -9.57
CA PRO A 449 5.31 3.15 -8.44
C PRO A 449 4.17 4.17 -8.68
N ALA A 450 3.02 3.97 -8.03
CA ALA A 450 1.83 4.76 -8.32
C ALA A 450 2.00 6.27 -8.02
N GLU A 451 1.63 7.11 -8.98
CA GLU A 451 1.61 8.58 -8.85
C GLU A 451 0.22 9.07 -8.39
N THR A 452 0.16 10.24 -7.73
CA THR A 452 -1.08 10.82 -7.18
C THR A 452 -1.53 12.06 -7.96
N PRO A 453 -2.82 12.22 -8.31
CA PRO A 453 -3.94 11.34 -7.98
C PRO A 453 -3.92 10.03 -8.78
N THR A 454 -4.12 8.92 -8.07
CA THR A 454 -4.06 7.56 -8.64
C THR A 454 -5.21 7.31 -9.61
N VAL A 455 -5.08 6.27 -10.44
CA VAL A 455 -6.16 5.88 -11.37
C VAL A 455 -7.43 5.47 -10.62
N VAL A 456 -7.29 4.78 -9.48
CA VAL A 456 -8.43 4.41 -8.61
C VAL A 456 -9.06 5.62 -7.91
N ASP A 457 -8.27 6.62 -7.48
CA ASP A 457 -8.82 7.86 -6.92
C ASP A 457 -9.58 8.68 -7.96
N ALA A 458 -9.06 8.76 -9.18
CA ALA A 458 -9.72 9.46 -10.29
C ALA A 458 -11.05 8.79 -10.66
N LEU A 459 -11.05 7.46 -10.85
CA LEU A 459 -12.26 6.72 -11.21
C LEU A 459 -13.30 6.75 -10.09
N VAL A 460 -12.95 6.29 -8.89
CA VAL A 460 -13.91 6.17 -7.78
C VAL A 460 -14.33 7.54 -7.27
N GLY A 461 -13.42 8.54 -7.28
CA GLY A 461 -13.76 9.92 -6.95
C GLY A 461 -14.79 10.53 -7.89
N SER A 462 -14.83 10.12 -9.16
CA SER A 462 -15.80 10.61 -10.15
C SER A 462 -17.26 10.20 -9.86
N LEU A 463 -17.48 9.15 -9.05
CA LEU A 463 -18.81 8.75 -8.59
C LEU A 463 -19.41 9.75 -7.57
N GLY A 464 -18.57 10.60 -6.97
CA GLY A 464 -18.96 11.62 -5.99
C GLY A 464 -19.56 11.04 -4.71
N GLY A 465 -20.29 11.86 -3.94
CA GLY A 465 -20.93 11.42 -2.68
C GLY A 465 -22.15 10.49 -2.84
N LYS A 466 -22.42 9.97 -4.05
CA LYS A 466 -23.68 9.32 -4.44
C LYS A 466 -23.74 7.82 -4.10
N LYS A 467 -23.51 7.50 -2.82
CA LYS A 467 -23.51 6.13 -2.28
C LYS A 467 -24.79 5.36 -2.64
N ARG A 468 -24.68 4.06 -2.93
CA ARG A 468 -25.76 3.12 -3.32
C ARG A 468 -26.67 3.50 -4.52
N SER A 469 -26.62 4.74 -5.02
CA SER A 469 -27.48 5.24 -6.11
C SER A 469 -26.82 5.22 -7.48
N VAL A 470 -25.49 5.42 -7.52
CA VAL A 470 -24.69 5.21 -8.73
C VAL A 470 -23.79 4.01 -8.51
N LYS A 471 -23.62 3.21 -9.57
CA LYS A 471 -22.72 2.06 -9.56
C LYS A 471 -21.52 2.23 -10.49
N LEU A 472 -20.44 1.56 -10.14
CA LEU A 472 -19.32 1.27 -11.03
C LEU A 472 -19.61 -0.02 -11.81
N LEU A 473 -19.17 -0.08 -13.07
CA LEU A 473 -18.94 -1.34 -13.77
C LEU A 473 -17.42 -1.56 -13.87
N ASP A 474 -16.93 -2.71 -13.43
CA ASP A 474 -15.49 -3.01 -13.38
C ASP A 474 -15.19 -4.26 -14.23
N ILE A 475 -14.74 -4.05 -15.47
CA ILE A 475 -14.64 -5.11 -16.49
C ILE A 475 -13.18 -5.53 -16.65
N GLY A 476 -12.90 -6.81 -16.38
CA GLY A 476 -11.54 -7.27 -16.08
C GLY A 476 -11.13 -6.78 -14.70
N ALA A 477 -11.93 -7.12 -13.70
CA ALA A 477 -11.73 -6.66 -12.32
C ALA A 477 -10.45 -7.23 -11.69
N GLY A 478 -9.98 -8.39 -12.18
CA GLY A 478 -8.85 -9.12 -11.61
C GLY A 478 -9.05 -9.41 -10.14
N LEU A 479 -8.09 -9.01 -9.32
CA LEU A 479 -8.13 -9.11 -7.84
C LEU A 479 -9.15 -8.14 -7.18
N GLY A 480 -9.88 -7.36 -7.99
CA GLY A 480 -10.99 -6.52 -7.55
C GLY A 480 -10.60 -5.15 -6.99
N PHE A 481 -9.36 -4.68 -7.14
CA PHE A 481 -8.86 -3.47 -6.47
C PHE A 481 -9.77 -2.23 -6.65
N PHE A 482 -10.25 -1.98 -7.88
CA PHE A 482 -11.15 -0.87 -8.17
C PHE A 482 -12.58 -1.09 -7.63
N SER A 483 -13.11 -2.30 -7.76
CA SER A 483 -14.39 -2.72 -7.16
C SER A 483 -14.42 -2.54 -5.64
N LEU A 484 -13.39 -3.05 -4.94
CA LEU A 484 -13.26 -2.95 -3.49
C LEU A 484 -13.11 -1.49 -3.04
N ALA A 485 -12.35 -0.67 -3.78
CA ALA A 485 -12.22 0.76 -3.53
C ALA A 485 -13.54 1.54 -3.68
N ALA A 486 -14.40 1.15 -4.64
CA ALA A 486 -15.73 1.72 -4.80
C ALA A 486 -16.69 1.28 -3.68
N ALA A 487 -16.68 0.00 -3.31
CA ALA A 487 -17.44 -0.54 -2.19
C ALA A 487 -17.04 0.13 -0.85
N ALA A 488 -15.73 0.31 -0.61
CA ALA A 488 -15.21 0.99 0.58
C ALA A 488 -15.69 2.45 0.71
N ARG A 489 -15.92 3.16 -0.41
CA ARG A 489 -16.56 4.50 -0.39
C ARG A 489 -18.09 4.44 -0.31
N GLY A 490 -18.70 3.27 -0.52
CA GLY A 490 -20.14 2.99 -0.35
C GLY A 490 -20.94 2.98 -1.65
N HIS A 491 -20.29 2.75 -2.78
CA HIS A 491 -20.94 2.58 -4.08
C HIS A 491 -21.22 1.10 -4.35
N ASP A 492 -22.23 0.83 -5.17
CA ASP A 492 -22.45 -0.52 -5.69
C ASP A 492 -21.52 -0.77 -6.89
N VAL A 493 -21.22 -2.04 -7.15
CA VAL A 493 -20.37 -2.47 -8.26
C VAL A 493 -20.98 -3.70 -8.94
N GLU A 494 -21.02 -3.70 -10.27
CA GLU A 494 -21.13 -4.94 -11.04
C GLU A 494 -19.79 -5.21 -11.74
N SER A 495 -19.10 -6.25 -11.30
CA SER A 495 -17.74 -6.59 -11.70
C SER A 495 -17.74 -7.81 -12.61
N PHE A 496 -16.87 -7.84 -13.62
CA PHE A 496 -16.77 -8.93 -14.59
C PHE A 496 -15.34 -9.49 -14.58
N GLU A 497 -15.21 -10.77 -14.27
CA GLU A 497 -13.93 -11.49 -14.21
C GLU A 497 -14.14 -12.99 -14.51
N VAL A 498 -13.13 -13.66 -15.06
CA VAL A 498 -13.20 -15.04 -15.57
C VAL A 498 -12.03 -15.89 -15.07
N SER A 499 -10.89 -15.28 -14.75
CA SER A 499 -9.75 -15.98 -14.15
C SER A 499 -10.12 -16.53 -12.76
N GLU A 500 -10.25 -17.86 -12.63
CA GLU A 500 -10.62 -18.51 -11.37
C GLU A 500 -9.65 -18.19 -10.21
N ASP A 501 -8.35 -18.08 -10.50
CA ASP A 501 -7.34 -17.66 -9.51
C ASP A 501 -7.60 -16.22 -9.01
N SER A 502 -8.03 -15.33 -9.91
CA SER A 502 -8.38 -13.95 -9.59
C SER A 502 -9.71 -13.85 -8.86
N LEU A 503 -10.69 -14.68 -9.24
CA LEU A 503 -12.01 -14.77 -8.61
C LEU A 503 -11.90 -15.25 -7.15
N GLU A 504 -11.05 -16.25 -6.86
CA GLU A 504 -10.80 -16.70 -5.49
C GLU A 504 -10.23 -15.56 -4.61
N ALA A 505 -9.23 -14.83 -5.14
CA ALA A 505 -8.64 -13.67 -4.47
C ALA A 505 -9.67 -12.54 -4.25
N PHE A 506 -10.48 -12.23 -5.25
CA PHE A 506 -11.48 -11.16 -5.22
C PHE A 506 -12.70 -11.51 -4.33
N GLU A 507 -13.19 -12.75 -4.36
CA GLU A 507 -14.26 -13.22 -3.46
C GLU A 507 -13.78 -13.28 -2.01
N SER A 508 -12.55 -13.75 -1.76
CA SER A 508 -11.90 -13.66 -0.44
C SER A 508 -11.81 -12.21 0.04
N SER A 509 -11.37 -11.29 -0.81
CA SER A 509 -11.25 -9.86 -0.47
C SER A 509 -12.62 -9.21 -0.21
N THR A 510 -13.62 -9.51 -1.04
CA THR A 510 -14.99 -9.01 -0.86
C THR A 510 -15.57 -9.50 0.46
N SER A 511 -15.36 -10.77 0.78
CA SER A 511 -15.77 -11.39 2.04
C SER A 511 -15.06 -10.76 3.25
N ARG A 512 -13.72 -10.63 3.21
CA ARG A 512 -12.91 -10.07 4.30
C ARG A 512 -13.22 -8.59 4.64
N ASN A 513 -13.94 -7.86 3.80
CA ASN A 513 -14.35 -6.47 4.06
C ASN A 513 -15.84 -6.28 4.32
N GLY A 514 -16.67 -7.34 4.28
CA GLY A 514 -18.13 -7.19 4.40
C GLY A 514 -18.75 -6.50 3.17
N PHE A 515 -18.12 -6.62 2.00
CA PHE A 515 -18.53 -5.93 0.77
C PHE A 515 -19.47 -6.75 -0.13
N GLN A 516 -19.94 -7.92 0.32
CA GLN A 516 -20.85 -8.81 -0.41
C GLN A 516 -22.13 -8.08 -0.87
N ASP A 517 -22.68 -7.20 -0.03
CA ASP A 517 -23.88 -6.41 -0.36
C ASP A 517 -23.61 -5.31 -1.39
N PHE A 518 -22.35 -4.95 -1.64
CA PHE A 518 -21.94 -3.85 -2.53
C PHE A 518 -21.40 -4.35 -3.87
N VAL A 519 -20.73 -5.50 -3.90
CA VAL A 519 -20.02 -6.03 -5.07
C VAL A 519 -20.72 -7.27 -5.62
N LYS A 520 -21.31 -7.16 -6.80
CA LYS A 520 -21.85 -8.30 -7.56
C LYS A 520 -20.84 -8.73 -8.61
N ILE A 521 -20.27 -9.91 -8.43
CA ILE A 521 -19.29 -10.51 -9.36
C ILE A 521 -20.03 -11.35 -10.41
N HIS A 522 -19.72 -11.13 -11.68
CA HIS A 522 -20.21 -11.89 -12.83
C HIS A 522 -19.08 -12.72 -13.43
N ARG A 523 -19.20 -14.05 -13.35
CA ARG A 523 -18.26 -15.02 -13.91
C ARG A 523 -18.53 -15.23 -15.42
N VAL A 524 -18.23 -14.22 -16.23
CA VAL A 524 -18.51 -14.20 -17.69
C VAL A 524 -17.57 -13.25 -18.43
N ALA A 525 -17.08 -13.65 -19.60
CA ALA A 525 -16.30 -12.79 -20.48
C ALA A 525 -17.22 -11.83 -21.23
N LEU A 526 -16.80 -10.58 -21.38
CA LEU A 526 -17.50 -9.59 -22.21
C LEU A 526 -16.85 -9.45 -23.59
N CYS A 527 -17.67 -9.33 -24.65
CA CYS A 527 -17.27 -9.27 -26.06
C CYS A 527 -18.32 -8.52 -26.91
N ASP A 528 -18.14 -8.47 -28.22
CA ASP A 528 -19.07 -7.90 -29.21
C ASP A 528 -20.33 -8.74 -29.45
N LYS A 529 -20.33 -10.01 -29.00
CA LYS A 529 -21.38 -11.01 -29.21
C LYS A 529 -21.56 -11.93 -28.00
N THR A 530 -22.65 -12.72 -28.02
CA THR A 530 -22.97 -13.73 -27.00
C THR A 530 -22.81 -15.13 -27.57
N GLU A 531 -21.83 -15.89 -27.08
CA GLU A 531 -21.51 -17.26 -27.50
C GLU A 531 -20.84 -18.04 -26.35
N ASN A 532 -20.89 -19.38 -26.36
CA ASN A 532 -20.03 -20.21 -25.51
C ASN A 532 -18.94 -20.82 -26.40
N VAL A 533 -17.70 -20.87 -25.90
CA VAL A 533 -16.53 -21.35 -26.64
C VAL A 533 -15.73 -22.32 -25.78
N THR A 534 -15.55 -23.55 -26.26
CA THR A 534 -14.60 -24.50 -25.69
C THR A 534 -13.24 -24.31 -26.36
N TYR A 535 -12.23 -24.00 -25.55
CA TYR A 535 -10.82 -24.02 -25.94
C TYR A 535 -10.17 -25.30 -25.42
N ARG A 536 -9.34 -25.98 -26.24
CA ARG A 536 -8.47 -27.06 -25.79
C ARG A 536 -7.05 -26.53 -25.62
N LEU A 537 -6.45 -26.70 -24.45
CA LEU A 537 -5.08 -26.21 -24.21
C LEU A 537 -4.08 -26.99 -25.11
N PRO A 538 -3.27 -26.31 -25.95
CA PRO A 538 -2.22 -26.98 -26.72
C PRO A 538 -1.18 -27.63 -25.80
N ARG A 539 -0.65 -28.81 -26.18
CA ARG A 539 0.38 -29.53 -25.39
C ARG A 539 1.74 -28.82 -25.39
N ASP A 540 1.92 -27.93 -26.36
CA ASP A 540 3.08 -27.11 -26.67
C ASP A 540 2.84 -25.62 -26.36
N ALA A 541 1.75 -25.28 -25.65
CA ALA A 541 1.48 -23.91 -25.24
C ALA A 541 2.51 -23.40 -24.23
N ASP A 542 2.89 -22.12 -24.37
CA ASP A 542 3.66 -21.45 -23.32
C ASP A 542 2.77 -20.97 -22.16
N MET A 543 3.40 -20.45 -21.11
CA MET A 543 2.72 -20.01 -19.90
C MET A 543 1.78 -18.82 -20.14
N ALA A 544 2.13 -17.90 -21.04
CA ALA A 544 1.33 -16.72 -21.36
C ALA A 544 0.16 -17.08 -22.29
N GLU A 545 0.36 -17.98 -23.25
CA GLU A 545 -0.72 -18.57 -24.04
C GLU A 545 -1.74 -19.27 -23.13
N THR A 546 -1.25 -20.12 -22.22
CA THR A 546 -2.08 -20.85 -21.25
C THR A 546 -2.87 -19.92 -20.34
N GLN A 547 -2.22 -18.90 -19.75
CA GLN A 547 -2.89 -17.88 -18.94
C GLN A 547 -3.94 -17.10 -19.75
N SER A 548 -3.62 -16.68 -20.98
CA SER A 548 -4.57 -15.92 -21.81
C SER A 548 -5.84 -16.70 -22.15
N LEU A 549 -5.73 -18.03 -22.31
CA LEU A 549 -6.87 -18.93 -22.50
C LEU A 549 -7.67 -19.11 -21.19
N LEU A 550 -7.00 -19.30 -20.06
CA LEU A 550 -7.63 -19.41 -18.73
C LEU A 550 -8.35 -18.13 -18.28
N HIS A 551 -7.86 -16.95 -18.69
CA HIS A 551 -8.48 -15.67 -18.39
C HIS A 551 -9.64 -15.31 -19.35
N GLY A 552 -9.98 -16.18 -20.30
CA GLY A 552 -11.06 -15.95 -21.28
C GLY A 552 -10.75 -14.89 -22.34
N TYR A 553 -9.52 -14.39 -22.41
CA TYR A 553 -9.11 -13.31 -23.32
C TYR A 553 -7.82 -13.68 -24.10
N PRO A 554 -7.84 -14.77 -24.90
CA PRO A 554 -6.66 -15.24 -25.62
C PRO A 554 -6.25 -14.33 -26.77
N SER A 555 -5.00 -14.45 -27.22
CA SER A 555 -4.59 -13.86 -28.51
C SER A 555 -5.34 -14.52 -29.68
N ALA A 556 -5.42 -13.84 -30.82
CA ALA A 556 -6.09 -14.38 -32.01
C ALA A 556 -5.38 -15.65 -32.56
N GLU A 557 -4.11 -15.85 -32.25
CA GLU A 557 -3.37 -17.07 -32.62
C GLU A 557 -3.64 -18.22 -31.64
N ALA A 558 -3.52 -17.95 -30.33
CA ALA A 558 -3.84 -18.92 -29.28
C ALA A 558 -5.29 -19.40 -29.39
N GLY A 559 -6.22 -18.46 -29.57
CA GLY A 559 -7.65 -18.75 -29.73
C GLY A 559 -8.00 -19.51 -31.01
N ARG A 560 -7.15 -19.49 -32.06
CA ARG A 560 -7.29 -20.38 -33.23
C ARG A 560 -6.73 -21.77 -32.94
N ARG A 561 -5.47 -21.88 -32.51
CA ARG A 561 -4.81 -23.17 -32.18
C ARG A 561 -5.65 -24.00 -31.20
N ALA A 562 -6.18 -23.35 -30.15
CA ALA A 562 -7.00 -24.01 -29.14
C ALA A 562 -8.42 -24.38 -29.61
N LYS A 563 -8.96 -23.74 -30.65
CA LYS A 563 -10.23 -24.15 -31.31
C LYS A 563 -10.00 -25.30 -32.29
N GLU A 564 -9.00 -25.19 -33.16
CA GLU A 564 -8.61 -26.24 -34.10
C GLU A 564 -8.28 -27.56 -33.37
N GLY A 565 -7.57 -27.47 -32.23
CA GLY A 565 -7.30 -28.62 -31.36
C GLY A 565 -8.52 -29.20 -30.64
N ALA A 566 -9.59 -28.43 -30.45
CA ALA A 566 -10.87 -28.93 -29.94
C ALA A 566 -11.64 -29.68 -31.05
N GLU A 567 -11.76 -29.07 -32.23
CA GLU A 567 -12.49 -29.63 -33.38
C GLU A 567 -11.88 -30.93 -33.94
N ALA A 568 -10.55 -31.07 -33.90
CA ALA A 568 -9.85 -32.29 -34.33
C ALA A 568 -10.08 -33.52 -33.41
N GLY A 569 -10.79 -33.36 -32.29
CA GLY A 569 -10.86 -34.29 -31.16
C GLY A 569 -11.64 -35.61 -31.33
N ARG A 570 -11.54 -36.32 -32.47
CA ARG A 570 -12.07 -37.70 -32.62
C ARG A 570 -11.03 -38.78 -32.27
N GLY A 571 -10.61 -38.79 -31.02
CA GLY A 571 -9.66 -39.75 -30.45
C GLY A 571 -9.24 -39.30 -29.05
N GLY A 572 -9.17 -40.22 -28.09
CA GLY A 572 -8.85 -39.87 -26.70
C GLY A 572 -7.36 -39.69 -26.47
N ASP A 573 -6.97 -38.58 -25.80
CA ASP A 573 -5.86 -38.52 -24.82
C ASP A 573 -5.73 -37.10 -24.17
N GLY A 574 -5.76 -37.08 -22.83
CA GLY A 574 -4.97 -36.22 -21.94
C GLY A 574 -5.08 -34.68 -21.93
N GLY A 575 -5.69 -34.03 -22.92
CA GLY A 575 -5.67 -32.55 -23.03
C GLY A 575 -6.79 -31.84 -22.28
N SER A 576 -6.46 -30.95 -21.35
CA SER A 576 -7.40 -30.08 -20.63
C SER A 576 -8.18 -29.13 -21.55
N THR A 577 -9.39 -28.77 -21.15
CA THR A 577 -10.26 -27.81 -21.84
C THR A 577 -10.64 -26.65 -20.92
N VAL A 578 -10.94 -25.50 -21.52
CA VAL A 578 -11.40 -24.27 -20.85
C VAL A 578 -12.67 -23.81 -21.59
N ASP A 579 -13.81 -23.79 -20.89
CA ASP A 579 -15.08 -23.33 -21.44
C ASP A 579 -15.30 -21.85 -21.06
N VAL A 580 -15.31 -20.97 -22.06
CA VAL A 580 -15.50 -19.53 -21.89
C VAL A 580 -16.86 -19.11 -22.41
N ARG A 581 -17.69 -18.52 -21.55
CA ARG A 581 -18.93 -17.85 -21.97
C ARG A 581 -18.62 -16.39 -22.27
N TYR A 582 -18.89 -15.98 -23.49
CA TYR A 582 -18.89 -14.58 -23.93
C TYR A 582 -20.31 -14.02 -23.93
N THR A 583 -20.47 -12.75 -23.57
CA THR A 583 -21.71 -11.99 -23.76
C THR A 583 -21.44 -10.51 -24.00
N ARG A 584 -22.44 -9.76 -24.46
CA ARG A 584 -22.31 -8.31 -24.67
C ARG A 584 -22.51 -7.56 -23.38
N LEU A 585 -21.73 -6.50 -23.15
CA LEU A 585 -21.88 -5.62 -21.98
C LEU A 585 -23.32 -5.07 -21.85
N ALA A 586 -23.94 -4.72 -22.98
CA ALA A 586 -25.32 -4.24 -23.02
C ALA A 586 -26.39 -5.32 -22.71
N ASP A 587 -26.06 -6.62 -22.83
CA ASP A 587 -26.96 -7.73 -22.48
C ASP A 587 -26.80 -8.14 -20.99
N ALA A 588 -25.60 -7.99 -20.43
CA ALA A 588 -25.26 -8.49 -19.10
C ALA A 588 -25.51 -7.51 -17.94
N VAL A 589 -25.53 -6.21 -18.22
CA VAL A 589 -25.69 -5.15 -17.20
C VAL A 589 -27.16 -4.87 -16.94
N SER A 590 -27.58 -4.99 -15.68
CA SER A 590 -28.90 -4.51 -15.25
C SER A 590 -28.97 -2.99 -15.32
N LEU A 591 -30.02 -2.41 -15.92
CA LEU A 591 -30.22 -0.96 -15.95
C LEU A 591 -31.10 -0.44 -14.79
N ASN A 592 -31.35 -1.26 -13.77
CA ASN A 592 -32.13 -0.93 -12.56
C ASN A 592 -31.51 0.16 -11.65
N LYS A 593 -30.26 0.56 -11.90
CA LYS A 593 -29.55 1.61 -11.17
C LYS A 593 -28.72 2.44 -12.15
N THR A 594 -28.44 3.68 -11.77
CA THR A 594 -27.66 4.58 -12.62
C THR A 594 -26.21 4.13 -12.71
N VAL A 595 -25.71 3.94 -13.94
CA VAL A 595 -24.30 3.66 -14.18
C VAL A 595 -23.54 4.99 -14.10
N GLY A 596 -22.66 5.13 -13.10
CA GLY A 596 -21.87 6.34 -12.90
C GLY A 596 -20.61 6.34 -13.77
N ALA A 597 -19.83 5.25 -13.67
CA ALA A 597 -18.58 5.06 -14.37
C ALA A 597 -18.40 3.59 -14.82
N VAL A 598 -17.51 3.39 -15.80
CA VAL A 598 -17.08 2.06 -16.28
C VAL A 598 -15.55 2.01 -16.33
N ARG A 599 -14.95 0.91 -15.88
CA ARG A 599 -13.54 0.53 -16.13
C ARG A 599 -13.49 -0.66 -17.07
N ILE A 600 -12.53 -0.66 -18.00
CA ILE A 600 -12.33 -1.72 -19.00
C ILE A 600 -10.84 -2.05 -19.11
N SER A 601 -10.46 -3.29 -18.76
CA SER A 601 -9.09 -3.79 -18.74
C SER A 601 -9.06 -5.29 -19.01
N VAL A 602 -9.07 -5.70 -20.29
CA VAL A 602 -9.32 -7.10 -20.71
C VAL A 602 -8.23 -7.61 -21.67
N GLY A 603 -6.98 -7.28 -21.36
CA GLY A 603 -5.80 -7.85 -22.01
C GLY A 603 -5.72 -7.60 -23.52
N GLY A 604 -6.32 -6.53 -24.04
CA GLY A 604 -6.35 -6.20 -25.48
C GLY A 604 -7.74 -6.27 -26.11
N TRP A 605 -8.70 -6.95 -25.48
CA TRP A 605 -10.08 -7.12 -25.99
C TRP A 605 -10.98 -5.90 -25.74
N GLU A 606 -10.43 -4.75 -25.29
CA GLU A 606 -11.20 -3.59 -24.86
C GLU A 606 -12.14 -3.08 -25.97
N GLY A 607 -11.69 -3.13 -27.23
CA GLY A 607 -12.50 -2.75 -28.38
C GLY A 607 -13.72 -3.63 -28.62
N ALA A 608 -13.62 -4.94 -28.37
CA ALA A 608 -14.74 -5.88 -28.50
C ALA A 608 -15.76 -5.68 -27.36
N VAL A 609 -15.28 -5.51 -26.12
CA VAL A 609 -16.13 -5.12 -24.98
C VAL A 609 -16.84 -3.79 -25.26
N ILE A 610 -16.14 -2.82 -25.84
CA ILE A 610 -16.71 -1.50 -26.14
C ILE A 610 -17.77 -1.58 -27.24
N GLU A 611 -17.58 -2.40 -28.27
CA GLU A 611 -18.60 -2.62 -29.31
C GLU A 611 -19.85 -3.31 -28.72
N GLY A 612 -19.67 -4.36 -27.91
CA GLY A 612 -20.75 -4.97 -27.13
C GLY A 612 -21.37 -4.05 -26.07
N GLY A 613 -20.72 -2.92 -25.77
CA GLY A 613 -21.16 -1.86 -24.87
C GLY A 613 -21.88 -0.69 -25.56
N MET A 614 -21.94 -0.64 -26.90
CA MET A 614 -22.50 0.51 -27.63
C MET A 614 -23.91 0.90 -27.17
N GLY A 615 -24.78 -0.08 -26.90
CA GLY A 615 -26.15 0.17 -26.40
C GLY A 615 -26.20 0.85 -25.02
N LEU A 616 -25.21 0.62 -24.15
CA LEU A 616 -25.08 1.30 -22.86
C LEU A 616 -24.47 2.71 -23.04
N PHE A 617 -23.42 2.85 -23.85
CA PHE A 617 -22.69 4.13 -23.97
C PHE A 617 -23.44 5.19 -24.80
N SER A 618 -24.35 4.75 -25.67
CA SER A 618 -25.27 5.59 -26.47
C SER A 618 -26.66 5.78 -25.83
N HIS A 619 -26.98 5.08 -24.74
CA HIS A 619 -28.25 5.19 -24.03
C HIS A 619 -28.59 6.65 -23.70
N GLU A 620 -29.83 7.10 -23.95
CA GLU A 620 -30.21 8.52 -23.81
C GLU A 620 -30.03 9.08 -22.39
N THR A 621 -30.56 8.38 -21.38
CA THR A 621 -30.51 8.80 -19.97
C THR A 621 -29.44 8.10 -19.15
N ASN A 622 -29.29 6.77 -19.27
CA ASN A 622 -28.45 5.98 -18.36
C ASN A 622 -27.03 5.66 -18.87
N TYR A 623 -26.46 6.49 -19.75
CA TYR A 623 -25.06 6.38 -20.14
C TYR A 623 -24.13 6.69 -18.96
N PRO A 624 -22.97 6.00 -18.84
CA PRO A 624 -21.95 6.36 -17.86
C PRO A 624 -21.41 7.76 -18.13
N SER A 625 -21.16 8.55 -17.09
CA SER A 625 -20.49 9.84 -17.28
C SER A 625 -19.01 9.67 -17.58
N ILE A 626 -18.41 8.58 -17.10
CA ILE A 626 -16.97 8.31 -17.12
C ILE A 626 -16.72 6.91 -17.70
N ILE A 627 -15.80 6.79 -18.66
CA ILE A 627 -15.29 5.50 -19.13
C ILE A 627 -13.77 5.53 -19.03
N LEU A 628 -13.19 4.63 -18.24
CA LEU A 628 -11.75 4.39 -18.15
C LEU A 628 -11.40 3.15 -18.96
N VAL A 629 -10.47 3.29 -19.91
CA VAL A 629 -9.92 2.20 -20.71
C VAL A 629 -8.44 2.05 -20.39
N GLU A 630 -8.02 0.86 -19.95
CA GLU A 630 -6.62 0.50 -19.73
C GLU A 630 -6.05 -0.13 -21.01
N MET A 631 -5.87 0.70 -22.04
CA MET A 631 -5.62 0.24 -23.41
C MET A 631 -4.17 -0.21 -23.59
N ASN A 632 -3.97 -1.48 -23.97
CA ASN A 632 -2.67 -2.04 -24.35
C ASN A 632 -2.64 -2.25 -25.87
N HIS A 633 -2.18 -1.23 -26.62
CA HIS A 633 -2.24 -1.21 -28.09
C HIS A 633 -1.70 -2.49 -28.75
N ARG A 634 -0.58 -3.02 -28.25
CA ARG A 634 0.02 -4.25 -28.79
C ARG A 634 -0.84 -5.48 -28.48
N ALA A 635 -1.38 -5.60 -27.27
CA ALA A 635 -2.23 -6.72 -26.92
C ALA A 635 -3.54 -6.69 -27.73
N SER A 636 -4.10 -5.52 -28.05
CA SER A 636 -5.26 -5.39 -28.94
C SER A 636 -4.96 -5.84 -30.38
N LEU A 637 -3.75 -5.55 -30.90
CA LEU A 637 -3.30 -6.12 -32.19
C LEU A 637 -3.15 -7.65 -32.11
N GLU A 638 -2.58 -8.17 -31.03
CA GLU A 638 -2.41 -9.62 -30.78
C GLU A 638 -3.75 -10.34 -30.56
N ALA A 639 -4.78 -9.66 -30.04
CA ALA A 639 -6.18 -10.10 -29.99
C ALA A 639 -6.91 -10.03 -31.34
N GLY A 640 -6.27 -9.50 -32.39
CA GLY A 640 -6.79 -9.46 -33.77
C GLY A 640 -7.50 -8.16 -34.17
N MET A 641 -7.46 -7.11 -33.34
CA MET A 641 -8.04 -5.81 -33.69
C MET A 641 -7.16 -5.08 -34.71
N SER A 642 -7.73 -4.69 -35.86
CA SER A 642 -7.00 -4.02 -36.94
C SER A 642 -6.56 -2.59 -36.62
N SER A 643 -7.34 -1.86 -35.82
CA SER A 643 -7.05 -0.48 -35.41
C SER A 643 -7.53 -0.23 -33.97
N PRO A 644 -6.70 -0.53 -32.95
CA PRO A 644 -7.08 -0.29 -31.54
C PRO A 644 -7.39 1.19 -31.23
N VAL A 645 -6.81 2.12 -31.98
CA VAL A 645 -7.08 3.56 -31.84
C VAL A 645 -8.50 3.95 -32.29
N GLU A 646 -9.16 3.14 -33.14
CA GLU A 646 -10.54 3.39 -33.55
C GLU A 646 -11.52 3.36 -32.37
N VAL A 647 -11.22 2.58 -31.33
CA VAL A 647 -11.95 2.54 -30.06
C VAL A 647 -12.07 3.94 -29.43
N LEU A 648 -10.97 4.69 -29.44
CA LEU A 648 -10.91 6.04 -28.86
C LEU A 648 -11.78 7.02 -29.67
N PHE A 649 -11.79 6.89 -31.00
CA PHE A 649 -12.66 7.67 -31.88
C PHE A 649 -14.14 7.30 -31.71
N ARG A 650 -14.47 6.02 -31.53
CA ARG A 650 -15.86 5.57 -31.27
C ARG A 650 -16.41 6.20 -29.98
N LEU A 651 -15.64 6.18 -28.88
CA LEU A 651 -16.05 6.86 -27.63
C LEU A 651 -16.13 8.38 -27.78
N TYR A 652 -15.16 9.02 -28.45
CA TYR A 652 -15.21 10.46 -28.71
C TYR A 652 -16.46 10.88 -29.49
N ASN A 653 -16.82 10.13 -30.54
CA ASN A 653 -17.98 10.39 -31.39
C ASN A 653 -19.33 10.20 -30.67
N LEU A 654 -19.38 9.41 -29.58
CA LEU A 654 -20.54 9.31 -28.69
C LEU A 654 -20.69 10.51 -27.72
N GLY A 655 -19.83 11.52 -27.82
CA GLY A 655 -19.86 12.75 -27.03
C GLY A 655 -18.94 12.77 -25.82
N TYR A 656 -18.07 11.77 -25.64
CA TYR A 656 -17.08 11.73 -24.56
C TYR A 656 -15.84 12.56 -24.90
N VAL A 657 -16.06 13.86 -25.14
CA VAL A 657 -15.08 14.76 -25.76
C VAL A 657 -14.03 15.33 -24.80
N LYS A 658 -14.17 15.14 -23.48
CA LYS A 658 -13.17 15.55 -22.49
C LYS A 658 -12.37 14.32 -22.07
N ILE A 659 -11.10 14.25 -22.48
CA ILE A 659 -10.28 13.05 -22.29
C ILE A 659 -9.01 13.39 -21.50
N SER A 660 -8.75 12.59 -20.46
CA SER A 660 -7.53 12.61 -19.66
C SER A 660 -6.73 11.32 -19.88
N HIS A 661 -5.41 11.41 -19.89
CA HIS A 661 -4.51 10.30 -20.20
C HIS A 661 -3.35 10.21 -19.20
N ALA A 662 -3.12 9.00 -18.66
CA ALA A 662 -2.03 8.69 -17.74
C ALA A 662 -1.32 7.39 -18.15
N GLY A 663 0.02 7.42 -18.30
CA GLY A 663 0.80 6.26 -18.73
C GLY A 663 2.22 6.61 -19.22
N PRO A 664 3.01 5.63 -19.68
CA PRO A 664 4.31 5.84 -20.31
C PRO A 664 4.33 6.89 -21.43
N ILE A 665 3.36 6.89 -22.34
CA ILE A 665 3.23 7.88 -23.42
C ILE A 665 2.95 9.27 -22.85
N CYS A 666 2.07 9.41 -21.84
CA CYS A 666 1.86 10.68 -21.13
C CYS A 666 3.17 11.22 -20.54
N ARG A 667 3.89 10.37 -19.79
CA ARG A 667 5.22 10.68 -19.21
C ARG A 667 6.22 11.11 -20.29
N ARG A 668 6.18 10.54 -21.49
CA ARG A 668 7.06 10.91 -22.62
C ARG A 668 6.63 12.22 -23.30
N ARG A 669 5.33 12.42 -23.57
CA ARG A 669 4.76 13.69 -24.09
C ARG A 669 5.15 14.86 -23.19
N TRP A 670 4.98 14.73 -21.87
CA TRP A 670 5.36 15.77 -20.89
C TRP A 670 6.88 16.05 -20.87
N LYS A 671 7.74 15.01 -20.87
CA LYS A 671 9.21 15.19 -20.91
C LYS A 671 9.68 15.92 -22.18
N LYS A 672 9.05 15.61 -23.32
CA LYS A 672 9.31 16.24 -24.64
C LYS A 672 8.90 17.71 -24.64
N GLN A 673 7.69 18.03 -24.17
CA GLN A 673 7.20 19.41 -24.00
C GLN A 673 8.05 20.24 -23.02
N ARG A 674 8.48 19.64 -21.91
CA ARG A 674 9.32 20.30 -20.88
C ARG A 674 10.79 20.47 -21.29
N GLY A 675 11.18 20.09 -22.51
CA GLY A 675 12.53 20.32 -23.05
C GLY A 675 13.63 19.52 -22.35
N PHE A 676 13.32 18.34 -21.79
CA PHE A 676 14.28 17.49 -21.07
C PHE A 676 15.29 16.75 -21.98
N LEU A 677 15.91 17.48 -22.91
CA LEU A 677 17.14 17.07 -23.60
C LEU A 677 18.29 17.10 -22.58
N LEU A 678 18.76 15.93 -22.14
CA LEU A 678 19.95 15.83 -21.29
C LEU A 678 21.22 15.80 -22.16
N PRO A 679 22.12 16.79 -22.04
CA PRO A 679 23.50 16.62 -22.50
C PRO A 679 24.20 15.59 -21.61
N PHE A 680 25.09 14.79 -22.20
CA PHE A 680 25.92 13.83 -21.45
C PHE A 680 27.00 14.58 -20.61
N SER A 681 26.69 14.94 -19.37
CA SER A 681 27.72 15.38 -18.41
C SER A 681 27.34 15.17 -16.93
N SER A 682 28.34 14.78 -16.14
CA SER A 682 28.43 14.84 -14.66
C SER A 682 27.16 14.59 -13.83
N ALA A 683 27.04 13.39 -13.25
CA ALA A 683 26.10 13.14 -12.16
C ALA A 683 26.58 13.79 -10.84
N ARG A 684 26.02 14.95 -10.49
CA ARG A 684 25.98 15.53 -9.12
C ARG A 684 24.68 16.30 -8.94
N SER A 685 24.02 16.12 -7.78
CA SER A 685 22.82 16.86 -7.33
C SER A 685 21.79 17.19 -8.44
N ARG A 686 20.99 16.20 -8.84
CA ARG A 686 19.76 16.48 -9.60
C ARG A 686 18.81 17.31 -8.72
N PRO A 687 18.28 18.45 -9.19
CA PRO A 687 17.05 18.99 -8.63
C PRO A 687 15.93 17.94 -8.77
N GLN A 688 14.97 17.92 -7.85
CA GLN A 688 13.70 17.26 -8.16
C GLN A 688 13.09 17.97 -9.38
N ALA A 689 12.70 17.20 -10.40
CA ALA A 689 11.94 17.77 -11.50
C ALA A 689 10.61 18.30 -10.95
N PRO A 690 10.09 19.44 -11.45
CA PRO A 690 8.75 19.90 -11.07
C PRO A 690 7.75 18.78 -11.38
N GLY A 691 6.77 18.58 -10.50
CA GLY A 691 5.89 17.40 -10.53
C GLY A 691 5.30 17.14 -11.91
N HIS A 692 5.47 15.91 -12.39
CA HIS A 692 4.66 15.38 -13.48
C HIS A 692 3.22 15.30 -12.97
N SER A 693 2.28 15.96 -13.64
CA SER A 693 0.86 15.71 -13.39
C SER A 693 0.56 14.31 -13.90
N THR A 694 0.12 13.40 -13.03
CA THR A 694 -0.15 11.99 -13.37
C THR A 694 -0.99 11.83 -14.63
N TRP A 695 -1.89 12.80 -14.84
CA TRP A 695 -2.74 12.96 -16.01
C TRP A 695 -2.29 14.14 -16.88
N CYS A 696 -2.43 13.96 -18.19
CA CYS A 696 -2.42 15.03 -19.19
C CYS A 696 -3.77 15.06 -19.94
N SER A 697 -4.06 16.15 -20.64
CA SER A 697 -5.19 16.20 -21.58
C SER A 697 -4.82 15.51 -22.90
N LEU A 698 -5.84 14.97 -23.57
CA LEU A 698 -5.69 14.24 -24.83
C LEU A 698 -6.72 14.73 -25.86
N ASN A 699 -6.24 15.21 -27.00
CA ASN A 699 -7.09 15.58 -28.14
C ASN A 699 -7.15 14.41 -29.16
N PRO A 700 -8.16 14.34 -30.06
CA PRO A 700 -8.20 13.31 -31.10
C PRO A 700 -6.98 13.31 -32.04
N GLU A 701 -6.31 14.44 -32.20
CA GLU A 701 -5.05 14.57 -32.94
C GLU A 701 -3.86 13.86 -32.25
N ASP A 702 -3.89 13.71 -30.92
CA ASP A 702 -2.87 12.97 -30.16
C ASP A 702 -3.05 11.44 -30.28
N PHE A 703 -4.21 10.95 -30.74
CA PHE A 703 -4.52 9.52 -30.72
C PHE A 703 -3.53 8.67 -31.54
N GLY A 704 -2.84 9.27 -32.53
CA GLY A 704 -1.75 8.63 -33.26
C GLY A 704 -0.52 8.28 -32.41
N ALA A 705 -0.35 8.87 -31.22
CA ALA A 705 0.72 8.50 -30.30
C ALA A 705 0.58 7.06 -29.80
N PHE A 706 -0.64 6.54 -29.65
CA PHE A 706 -0.85 5.17 -29.18
C PHE A 706 -0.48 4.10 -30.20
N THR A 707 -0.23 4.44 -31.48
CA THR A 707 0.41 3.53 -32.44
C THR A 707 1.91 3.79 -32.60
N GLN A 708 2.34 5.06 -32.61
CA GLN A 708 3.72 5.45 -32.91
C GLN A 708 4.67 5.31 -31.71
N ASP A 709 4.17 5.60 -30.51
CA ASP A 709 4.94 5.68 -29.27
C ASP A 709 4.69 4.48 -28.34
N ALA A 710 3.81 3.52 -28.63
CA ALA A 710 3.46 2.44 -27.70
C ALA A 710 4.67 1.53 -27.34
N GLU A 711 4.89 1.33 -26.04
CA GLU A 711 5.87 0.37 -25.53
C GLU A 711 5.27 -1.05 -25.51
N SER A 712 6.10 -2.07 -25.72
CA SER A 712 5.62 -3.45 -25.86
C SER A 712 4.96 -3.95 -24.57
N ARG A 713 3.67 -4.30 -24.66
CA ARG A 713 2.84 -4.83 -23.58
C ARG A 713 2.58 -3.90 -22.39
N VAL A 714 2.83 -2.59 -22.48
CA VAL A 714 2.46 -1.67 -21.39
C VAL A 714 1.11 -1.00 -21.69
N ALA A 715 0.20 -1.00 -20.72
CA ALA A 715 -1.10 -0.36 -20.86
C ALA A 715 -1.04 1.15 -20.57
N GLU A 716 -1.93 1.90 -21.22
CA GLU A 716 -2.11 3.34 -21.02
C GLU A 716 -3.55 3.60 -20.50
N ASN A 717 -3.69 4.42 -19.46
CA ASN A 717 -4.96 4.71 -18.82
C ASN A 717 -5.61 5.91 -19.53
N VAL A 718 -6.70 5.69 -20.26
CA VAL A 718 -7.43 6.74 -20.99
C VAL A 718 -8.82 6.91 -20.37
N LEU A 719 -9.05 8.06 -19.73
CA LEU A 719 -10.29 8.40 -19.03
C LEU A 719 -11.09 9.39 -19.87
N PHE A 720 -12.22 8.92 -20.37
CA PHE A 720 -13.22 9.63 -21.16
C PHE A 720 -14.32 10.20 -20.26
N TYR A 721 -14.66 11.47 -20.43
CA TYR A 721 -15.76 12.13 -19.71
C TYR A 721 -16.80 12.73 -20.67
N LYS A 722 -18.08 12.40 -20.43
CA LYS A 722 -19.27 12.97 -21.05
C LYS A 722 -20.15 13.58 -19.95
N PRO A 723 -20.41 14.90 -19.97
CA PRO A 723 -21.27 15.53 -18.96
C PRO A 723 -22.69 14.97 -18.98
N ARG A 724 -23.18 14.50 -17.83
CA ARG A 724 -24.57 14.07 -17.59
C ARG A 724 -25.31 15.11 -16.76
N ASP A 725 -26.55 15.41 -17.14
CA ASP A 725 -27.46 16.13 -16.24
C ASP A 725 -28.08 15.17 -15.23
N TRP A 726 -27.76 15.39 -13.97
CA TRP A 726 -28.21 14.58 -12.83
C TRP A 726 -29.54 15.06 -12.24
N SER A 727 -30.18 16.08 -12.83
CA SER A 727 -31.48 16.60 -12.39
C SER A 727 -32.58 15.52 -12.46
N ASN A 728 -32.57 14.71 -13.53
CA ASN A 728 -33.56 13.68 -13.83
C ASN A 728 -33.38 12.40 -13.00
N ASP A 729 -32.15 12.09 -12.55
CA ASP A 729 -31.85 10.91 -11.72
C ASP A 729 -32.62 10.87 -10.39
N LYS A 730 -33.24 12.00 -9.97
CA LYS A 730 -34.14 12.09 -8.81
C LYS A 730 -35.28 11.07 -8.84
N GLN A 731 -35.80 10.68 -10.00
CA GLN A 731 -36.88 9.69 -10.08
C GLN A 731 -36.41 8.25 -9.82
N LEU A 732 -35.12 7.95 -10.02
CA LEU A 732 -34.51 6.65 -9.69
C LEU A 732 -33.97 6.59 -8.26
N LEU A 733 -33.87 7.74 -7.58
CA LEU A 733 -33.33 7.86 -6.23
C LEU A 733 -34.32 7.52 -5.11
N HIS A 734 -35.63 7.51 -5.39
CA HIS A 734 -36.67 7.26 -4.38
C HIS A 734 -37.05 5.77 -4.28
N GLY A 735 -36.07 4.93 -3.94
CA GLY A 735 -36.32 3.70 -3.21
C GLY A 735 -36.68 4.01 -1.75
N GLU A 736 -37.54 3.21 -1.12
CA GLU A 736 -38.10 3.53 0.20
C GLU A 736 -37.03 3.62 1.30
N GLY A 737 -37.18 4.61 2.20
CA GLY A 737 -36.44 4.63 3.47
C GLY A 737 -35.22 5.56 3.59
N SER A 738 -35.32 6.84 3.18
CA SER A 738 -34.41 7.87 3.71
C SER A 738 -35.12 9.20 3.99
N SER A 739 -35.03 9.66 5.25
CA SER A 739 -35.60 10.92 5.71
C SER A 739 -34.58 12.07 5.60
N GLU A 740 -35.05 13.18 5.07
CA GLU A 740 -34.41 14.50 4.91
C GLU A 740 -33.14 14.78 5.74
N ILE A 741 -32.00 14.95 5.04
CA ILE A 741 -30.96 15.91 5.43
C ILE A 741 -30.64 16.76 4.19
N GLY A 742 -30.90 18.07 4.29
CA GLY A 742 -30.71 19.04 3.21
C GLY A 742 -29.23 19.41 2.95
N PRO A 743 -28.93 20.05 1.80
CA PRO A 743 -27.55 20.27 1.37
C PRO A 743 -26.93 21.56 1.94
N GLU A 744 -25.98 21.44 2.87
CA GLU A 744 -25.13 22.55 3.34
C GLU A 744 -23.64 22.36 2.99
N VAL A 745 -23.33 21.71 1.85
CA VAL A 745 -21.94 21.50 1.37
C VAL A 745 -21.78 21.83 -0.12
N VAL A 746 -22.18 23.05 -0.52
CA VAL A 746 -21.94 23.57 -1.90
C VAL A 746 -21.53 25.05 -1.87
N ARG A 747 -20.53 25.44 -1.05
CA ARG A 747 -20.00 26.82 -0.98
C ARG A 747 -18.48 27.02 -0.85
N GLU A 748 -17.67 26.01 -1.16
CA GLU A 748 -16.19 26.16 -1.22
C GLU A 748 -15.55 25.88 -2.60
N GLY A 749 -16.35 25.61 -3.64
CA GLY A 749 -15.83 25.33 -4.99
C GLY A 749 -15.37 26.57 -5.78
N GLU A 750 -15.91 27.76 -5.51
CA GLU A 750 -15.81 28.93 -6.41
C GLU A 750 -14.65 29.89 -6.11
N LYS A 751 -13.60 29.44 -5.39
CA LYS A 751 -12.40 30.24 -5.11
C LYS A 751 -11.07 29.63 -5.60
N ALA A 752 -11.11 28.55 -6.36
CA ALA A 752 -9.97 28.08 -7.16
C ALA A 752 -9.86 28.91 -8.46
N GLY A 753 -9.29 30.11 -8.36
CA GLY A 753 -9.22 31.08 -9.46
C GLY A 753 -8.38 30.63 -10.66
N SER A 754 -8.81 31.07 -11.84
CA SER A 754 -8.17 30.96 -13.16
C SER A 754 -6.65 30.76 -13.19
N LEU A 755 -6.21 29.57 -13.60
CA LEU A 755 -4.87 29.33 -14.18
C LEU A 755 -5.01 28.73 -15.58
N SER A 756 -5.35 29.60 -16.54
CA SER A 756 -5.41 29.28 -17.95
C SER A 756 -4.07 29.55 -18.65
N ARG A 757 -3.23 28.51 -18.81
CA ARG A 757 -2.26 28.31 -19.92
C ARG A 757 -1.47 27.02 -19.76
#